data_AF-A0A839Q9E7-F1
#
_entry.id   AF-A0A839Q9E7-F1
#
_cell.length_a   1.000
_cell.length_b   1.000
_cell.length_c   1.000
_cell.angle_alpha   90.00
_cell.angle_beta   90.00
_cell.angle_gamma   90.00
#
_symmetry.space_group_name_H-M   'P 1'
#
loop_
_entity.id
_entity.type
_entity.pdbx_description
1 polymer ?
#
loop_
_entity_poly.entity_id
_entity_poly.type
_entity_poly.pdbx_seq_one_letter_code
_entity_poly.pdbx_strand_id
1 'polypeptide(L)'
;MTASPPASSTQPASSTQPASSTEPAAHAEPAPVGSQRRNVIFVAVVLGMLLAALDQTIVATALPTVVADLGGAGHQSWVVTSYLLASTISTAIVGKLGDLFGRKVVFAAAVVFFLVGSVLCGIASSMEMLVASRALQGIGGGALMVTATALIGEVIPLRDRGRYQGALGAVFGVTTVIGPLLGGYFTDHLTWRWAFWINVPIGIVVLVVALATIPALGRRTRPVIDYAGIVLIGLGASGLTLATSWGGSTYAWSSPVIIGLFVGSAAALALFVRVELRAEEPVLPIRLFASPVFTVCCVLSFIVGFAMLGALTFLPTFMQFVDGVSATESGLRTLPMVGGLLLTSMGSGVLVSRTGRYKIFPVVGTAVMVLGFVLLSQMDATTPVWQQSAYLFVLGTGIGMCMQVLVLIVQSTASFADLGVATSGVTFFRTIGSSFGAAIFGSLFANFLDSRIAGALAAAGAPPAAAQSPQVLHQLPDAVAAPIVTAYSDSLGLVFLCAAPVAAVGFLVALTLKQVPLRDIETTTALDMGEGFGMPSNDSSEQMLETAVWRLVRHSPEIKLRSIAGTHGCEADIALLWALIQIYRQGQVFGSARLTEMAERLRVPPEVLEPTFDRLVERGHALRTGDQLWLTQSGARQVEAATSALSSRIVQKLETSPTFEGRPDRGEVEAALERIAQRLLLQREWNDDRAELTTAQK
;
A
#
# COMPACT_ATOMS: atom_id res chain seq x y z
N MET A 1 64.64 -56.53 34.23
CA MET A 1 64.27 -55.61 33.14
C MET A 1 62.77 -55.41 33.23
N THR A 2 62.15 -54.24 33.34
CA THR A 2 62.55 -52.83 33.42
C THR A 2 61.27 -52.12 33.90
N ALA A 3 61.42 -51.08 34.72
CA ALA A 3 60.39 -50.52 35.60
C ALA A 3 59.17 -49.86 34.91
N SER A 4 58.01 -49.90 35.59
CA SER A 4 56.93 -48.88 35.57
C SER A 4 55.91 -49.14 36.70
N PRO A 5 55.63 -48.17 37.58
CA PRO A 5 54.48 -48.23 38.50
C PRO A 5 53.59 -46.95 38.39
N PRO A 6 52.50 -46.77 39.17
CA PRO A 6 51.15 -47.18 38.76
C PRO A 6 50.06 -46.10 39.07
N ALA A 7 48.77 -46.36 38.77
CA ALA A 7 47.53 -45.92 39.49
C ALA A 7 46.30 -46.01 38.56
N SER A 8 45.36 -46.96 38.72
CA SER A 8 44.18 -47.00 39.66
C SER A 8 43.11 -45.95 39.30
N SER A 9 41.96 -46.29 38.69
CA SER A 9 40.77 -47.04 39.17
C SER A 9 39.56 -46.11 39.36
N THR A 10 38.47 -46.53 38.74
CA THR A 10 37.06 -46.09 38.74
C THR A 10 36.43 -45.64 40.08
N GLN A 11 35.78 -44.45 40.05
CA GLN A 11 34.51 -43.96 40.66
C GLN A 11 34.21 -44.20 42.18
N PRO A 12 33.33 -43.42 42.88
CA PRO A 12 32.15 -42.65 42.41
C PRO A 12 31.81 -41.30 43.14
N ALA A 13 30.76 -40.64 42.62
CA ALA A 13 29.83 -39.67 43.26
C ALA A 13 30.36 -38.33 43.83
N SER A 14 30.05 -37.22 43.15
CA SER A 14 29.99 -35.87 43.74
C SER A 14 29.03 -34.92 43.03
N SER A 15 28.12 -34.36 43.83
CA SER A 15 27.56 -32.99 43.79
C SER A 15 26.74 -32.51 42.57
N THR A 16 25.44 -32.42 42.83
CA THR A 16 24.46 -31.44 42.34
C THR A 16 25.09 -30.05 42.12
N GLN A 17 25.14 -29.58 40.88
CA GLN A 17 25.33 -28.17 40.52
C GLN A 17 23.99 -27.60 40.02
N PRO A 18 23.62 -26.37 40.40
CA PRO A 18 22.32 -25.79 40.07
C PRO A 18 22.25 -25.45 38.59
N ALA A 19 21.11 -25.77 37.98
CA ALA A 19 20.77 -25.38 36.62
C ALA A 19 20.92 -23.86 36.48
N SER A 20 21.85 -23.42 35.63
CA SER A 20 21.90 -22.06 35.14
C SER A 20 20.63 -21.80 34.33
N SER A 21 19.66 -21.17 34.97
CA SER A 21 18.50 -20.55 34.31
C SER A 21 19.04 -19.59 33.26
N THR A 22 19.01 -20.02 32.01
CA THR A 22 19.24 -19.16 30.86
C THR A 22 18.05 -18.21 30.83
N GLU A 23 18.23 -16.99 31.36
CA GLU A 23 17.30 -15.89 31.11
C GLU A 23 17.09 -15.77 29.59
N PRO A 24 15.84 -15.73 29.10
CA PRO A 24 15.58 -15.41 27.71
C PRO A 24 16.13 -14.01 27.46
N ALA A 25 17.13 -13.90 26.59
CA ALA A 25 17.67 -12.63 26.15
C ALA A 25 16.51 -11.72 25.68
N ALA A 26 16.26 -10.66 26.43
CA ALA A 26 15.29 -9.63 26.11
C ALA A 26 15.53 -9.17 24.66
N HIS A 27 14.52 -9.33 23.82
CA HIS A 27 14.53 -8.82 22.45
C HIS A 27 14.77 -7.31 22.48
N ALA A 28 15.98 -6.89 22.10
CA ALA A 28 16.28 -5.49 21.86
C ALA A 28 15.41 -5.00 20.70
N GLU A 29 14.41 -4.18 21.00
CA GLU A 29 13.63 -3.49 19.97
C GLU A 29 14.56 -2.60 19.12
N PRO A 30 14.44 -2.62 17.78
CA PRO A 30 15.26 -1.78 16.93
C PRO A 30 14.96 -0.30 17.20
N ALA A 31 16.00 0.49 17.44
CA ALA A 31 15.91 1.91 17.70
C ALA A 31 15.08 2.64 16.61
N PRO A 32 14.21 3.60 16.99
CA PRO A 32 13.36 4.30 16.04
C PRO A 32 14.21 5.05 15.00
N VAL A 33 13.91 4.83 13.72
CA VAL A 33 14.59 5.51 12.60
C VAL A 33 14.37 7.02 12.74
N GLY A 34 15.46 7.79 12.84
CA GLY A 34 15.40 9.25 12.95
C GLY A 34 14.63 9.90 11.79
N SER A 35 13.92 11.00 12.05
CA SER A 35 13.04 11.68 11.09
C SER A 35 13.74 12.06 9.77
N GLN A 36 15.00 12.48 9.82
CA GLN A 36 15.80 12.81 8.64
C GLN A 36 16.09 11.57 7.78
N ARG A 37 16.44 10.44 8.40
CA ARG A 37 16.68 9.18 7.69
C ARG A 37 15.40 8.64 7.06
N ARG A 38 14.25 8.80 7.74
CA ARG A 38 12.93 8.45 7.20
C ARG A 38 12.56 9.25 5.96
N ASN A 39 12.81 10.56 5.94
CA ASN A 39 12.57 11.39 4.76
C ASN A 39 13.43 10.96 3.57
N VAL A 40 14.70 10.64 3.81
CA VAL A 40 15.61 10.19 2.75
C VAL A 40 15.16 8.83 2.18
N ILE A 41 14.78 7.89 3.05
CA ILE A 41 14.22 6.58 2.61
C ILE A 41 12.96 6.81 1.78
N PHE A 42 12.05 7.67 2.25
CA PHE A 42 10.82 7.97 1.52
C PHE A 42 11.11 8.55 0.15
N VAL A 43 11.99 9.56 0.05
CA VAL A 43 12.38 10.15 -1.24
C VAL A 43 12.97 9.09 -2.17
N ALA A 44 13.84 8.21 -1.68
CA ALA A 44 14.42 7.15 -2.51
C ALA A 44 13.36 6.16 -3.03
N VAL A 45 12.44 5.75 -2.15
CA VAL A 45 11.37 4.82 -2.51
C VAL A 45 10.39 5.44 -3.50
N VAL A 46 10.00 6.69 -3.26
CA VAL A 46 9.15 7.48 -4.15
C VAL A 46 9.81 7.70 -5.50
N LEU A 47 11.12 7.99 -5.51
CA LEU A 47 11.89 8.18 -6.74
C LEU A 47 11.99 6.88 -7.55
N GLY A 48 12.12 5.72 -6.88
CA GLY A 48 12.05 4.41 -7.52
C GLY A 48 10.66 4.13 -8.13
N MET A 49 9.59 4.49 -7.42
CA MET A 49 8.23 4.35 -7.92
C MET A 49 7.94 5.30 -9.10
N LEU A 50 8.42 6.55 -8.99
CA LEU A 50 8.39 7.55 -10.07
C LEU A 50 9.04 6.97 -11.32
N LEU A 51 10.22 6.37 -11.19
CA LEU A 51 10.96 5.76 -12.29
C LEU A 51 10.13 4.70 -13.04
N ALA A 52 9.53 3.78 -12.29
CA ALA A 52 8.73 2.69 -12.84
C ALA A 52 7.45 3.18 -13.53
N ALA A 53 6.79 4.19 -12.98
CA ALA A 53 5.58 4.78 -13.55
C ALA A 53 5.89 5.68 -14.77
N LEU A 54 7.03 6.39 -14.74
CA LEU A 54 7.47 7.28 -15.82
C LEU A 54 7.87 6.48 -17.05
N ASP A 55 8.56 5.36 -16.87
CA ASP A 55 8.91 4.46 -17.95
C ASP A 55 7.68 3.85 -18.66
N GLN A 56 6.61 3.52 -17.93
CA GLN A 56 5.34 3.07 -18.54
C GLN A 56 4.75 4.11 -19.50
N THR A 57 4.86 5.39 -19.14
CA THR A 57 4.18 6.50 -19.82
C THR A 57 5.03 7.14 -20.92
N ILE A 58 6.35 7.21 -20.74
CA ILE A 58 7.30 7.68 -21.77
C ILE A 58 7.29 6.76 -22.98
N VAL A 59 7.33 5.44 -22.76
CA VAL A 59 7.45 4.47 -23.86
C VAL A 59 6.21 4.52 -24.76
N ALA A 60 5.03 4.78 -24.18
CA ALA A 60 3.80 4.90 -24.95
C ALA A 60 3.85 6.04 -25.99
N THR A 61 4.48 7.17 -25.68
CA THR A 61 4.60 8.30 -26.63
C THR A 61 5.75 8.12 -27.62
N ALA A 62 6.83 7.45 -27.24
CA ALA A 62 7.95 7.16 -28.14
C ALA A 62 7.69 5.99 -29.11
N LEU A 63 6.66 5.17 -28.86
CA LEU A 63 6.40 3.92 -29.55
C LEU A 63 6.33 4.02 -31.10
N PRO A 64 5.66 5.03 -31.70
CA PRO A 64 5.63 5.15 -33.16
C PRO A 64 7.02 5.35 -33.78
N THR A 65 7.88 6.14 -33.12
CA THR A 65 9.24 6.42 -33.59
C THR A 65 10.17 5.22 -33.40
N VAL A 66 9.97 4.44 -32.34
CA VAL A 66 10.68 3.17 -32.13
C VAL A 66 10.44 2.19 -33.28
N VAL A 67 9.19 2.08 -33.73
CA VAL A 67 8.80 1.22 -34.86
C VAL A 67 9.38 1.71 -36.18
N ALA A 68 9.44 3.03 -36.37
CA ALA A 68 10.06 3.63 -37.55
C ALA A 68 11.59 3.36 -37.62
N ASP A 69 12.29 3.35 -36.48
CA ASP A 69 13.75 3.14 -36.41
C ASP A 69 14.15 1.65 -36.45
N LEU A 70 13.49 0.79 -35.68
CA LEU A 70 13.83 -0.64 -35.57
C LEU A 70 13.10 -1.54 -36.58
N GLY A 71 12.08 -1.02 -37.25
CA GLY A 71 11.16 -1.81 -38.07
C GLY A 71 10.30 -2.77 -37.25
N GLY A 72 9.53 -3.63 -37.93
CA GLY A 72 8.73 -4.68 -37.27
C GLY A 72 7.42 -4.16 -36.64
N ALA A 73 6.59 -3.47 -37.44
CA ALA A 73 5.27 -2.97 -37.03
C ALA A 73 4.39 -4.05 -36.35
N GLY A 74 4.52 -5.32 -36.74
CA GLY A 74 3.81 -6.45 -36.11
C GLY A 74 4.18 -6.71 -34.64
N HIS A 75 5.31 -6.19 -34.15
CA HIS A 75 5.76 -6.35 -32.75
C HIS A 75 5.59 -5.08 -31.92
N GLN A 76 4.96 -4.02 -32.45
CA GLN A 76 4.74 -2.77 -31.71
C GLN A 76 3.96 -2.97 -30.41
N SER A 77 2.87 -3.75 -30.46
CA SER A 77 2.05 -4.06 -29.29
C SER A 77 2.84 -4.81 -28.21
N TRP A 78 3.81 -5.64 -28.62
CA TRP A 78 4.63 -6.43 -27.71
C TRP A 78 5.55 -5.60 -26.82
N VAL A 79 5.95 -4.39 -27.23
CA VAL A 79 6.80 -3.51 -26.42
C VAL A 79 6.10 -3.08 -25.13
N VAL A 80 4.79 -2.83 -25.21
CA VAL A 80 3.96 -2.46 -24.05
C VAL A 80 3.43 -3.71 -23.36
N THR A 81 2.91 -4.68 -24.12
CA THR A 81 2.32 -5.90 -23.57
C THR A 81 3.33 -6.74 -22.78
N SER A 82 4.57 -6.91 -23.27
CA SER A 82 5.60 -7.69 -22.55
C SER A 82 5.96 -7.08 -21.19
N TYR A 83 6.07 -5.75 -21.12
CA TYR A 83 6.32 -5.05 -19.87
C TYR A 83 5.14 -5.20 -18.90
N LEU A 84 3.91 -4.95 -19.35
CA LEU A 84 2.71 -5.09 -18.52
C LEU A 84 2.53 -6.52 -18.02
N LEU A 85 2.79 -7.51 -18.87
CA LEU A 85 2.73 -8.93 -18.55
C LEU A 85 3.73 -9.28 -17.45
N ALA A 86 5.00 -8.95 -17.68
CA ALA A 86 6.07 -9.20 -16.72
C ALA A 86 5.88 -8.45 -15.41
N SER A 87 5.41 -7.20 -15.47
CA SER A 87 5.06 -6.38 -14.29
C SER A 87 3.91 -7.00 -13.50
N THR A 88 2.88 -7.51 -14.16
CA THR A 88 1.74 -8.17 -13.50
C THR A 88 2.16 -9.46 -12.79
N ILE A 89 2.95 -10.31 -13.46
CA ILE A 89 3.51 -11.52 -12.86
C ILE A 89 4.40 -11.17 -11.66
N SER A 90 5.30 -10.20 -11.83
CA SER A 90 6.22 -9.77 -10.79
C SER A 90 5.50 -9.20 -9.56
N THR A 91 4.46 -8.41 -9.79
CA THR A 91 3.60 -7.85 -8.73
C THR A 91 3.02 -8.94 -7.81
N ALA A 92 2.59 -10.08 -8.38
CA ALA A 92 2.06 -11.20 -7.61
C ALA A 92 3.14 -11.94 -6.81
N ILE A 93 4.33 -12.12 -7.37
CA ILE A 93 5.43 -12.87 -6.74
C ILE A 93 6.09 -12.04 -5.62
N VAL A 94 6.33 -10.75 -5.88
CA VAL A 94 7.20 -9.89 -5.08
C VAL A 94 6.61 -9.54 -3.71
N GLY A 95 5.28 -9.50 -3.59
CA GLY A 95 4.61 -9.29 -2.31
C GLY A 95 5.09 -10.26 -1.23
N LYS A 96 5.17 -11.56 -1.57
CA LYS A 96 5.59 -12.62 -0.64
C LYS A 96 7.12 -12.79 -0.55
N LEU A 97 7.86 -12.53 -1.65
CA LEU A 97 9.33 -12.48 -1.61
C LEU A 97 9.85 -11.41 -0.65
N GLY A 98 9.18 -10.26 -0.59
CA GLY A 98 9.50 -9.15 0.32
C GLY A 98 9.46 -9.57 1.79
N ASP A 99 8.53 -10.45 2.14
CA ASP A 99 8.37 -10.95 3.50
C ASP A 99 9.40 -12.06 3.83
N LEU A 100 9.88 -12.82 2.83
CA LEU A 100 10.83 -13.92 3.03
C LEU A 100 12.31 -13.48 3.03
N PHE A 101 12.71 -12.65 2.06
CA PHE A 101 14.09 -12.20 1.87
C PHE A 101 14.39 -10.82 2.48
N GLY A 102 13.36 -10.18 3.04
CA GLY A 102 13.42 -8.83 3.57
C GLY A 102 13.23 -7.77 2.49
N ARG A 103 12.36 -6.80 2.77
CA ARG A 103 11.90 -5.79 1.79
C ARG A 103 13.03 -4.94 1.22
N LYS A 104 14.12 -4.71 1.97
CA LYS A 104 15.33 -4.03 1.50
C LYS A 104 15.97 -4.75 0.31
N VAL A 105 16.16 -6.07 0.42
CA VAL A 105 16.85 -6.87 -0.61
C VAL A 105 15.98 -6.94 -1.85
N VAL A 106 14.68 -7.14 -1.67
CA VAL A 106 13.74 -7.25 -2.79
C VAL A 106 13.58 -5.92 -3.53
N PHE A 107 13.52 -4.79 -2.82
CA PHE A 107 13.51 -3.46 -3.45
C PHE A 107 14.81 -3.19 -4.23
N ALA A 108 15.98 -3.49 -3.65
CA ALA A 108 17.26 -3.31 -4.35
C ALA A 108 17.36 -4.21 -5.59
N ALA A 109 16.94 -5.48 -5.49
CA ALA A 109 16.88 -6.39 -6.62
C ALA A 109 15.93 -5.88 -7.71
N ALA A 110 14.74 -5.38 -7.34
CA ALA A 110 13.79 -4.79 -8.27
C ALA A 110 14.40 -3.61 -9.06
N VAL A 111 15.12 -2.71 -8.39
CA VAL A 111 15.84 -1.60 -9.02
C VAL A 111 16.91 -2.10 -9.97
N VAL A 112 17.67 -3.13 -9.60
CA VAL A 112 18.71 -3.72 -10.47
C VAL A 112 18.08 -4.35 -11.73
N PHE A 113 17.04 -5.16 -11.58
CA PHE A 113 16.32 -5.75 -12.73
C PHE A 113 15.77 -4.66 -13.66
N PHE A 114 15.21 -3.59 -13.08
CA PHE A 114 14.69 -2.45 -13.85
C PHE A 114 15.82 -1.71 -14.59
N LEU A 115 16.94 -1.44 -13.92
CA LEU A 115 18.11 -0.77 -14.52
C LEU A 115 18.73 -1.59 -15.65
N VAL A 116 18.95 -2.89 -15.44
CA VAL A 116 19.49 -3.78 -16.46
C VAL A 116 18.54 -3.84 -17.66
N GLY A 117 17.24 -3.98 -17.42
CA GLY A 117 16.23 -3.91 -18.48
C GLY A 117 16.28 -2.58 -19.23
N SER A 118 16.38 -1.44 -18.54
CA SER A 118 16.47 -0.12 -19.17
C SER A 118 17.74 0.05 -20.02
N VAL A 119 18.90 -0.40 -19.54
CA VAL A 119 20.15 -0.38 -20.32
C VAL A 119 19.99 -1.23 -21.59
N LEU A 120 19.44 -2.44 -21.46
CA LEU A 120 19.21 -3.33 -22.60
C LEU A 120 18.22 -2.75 -23.62
N CYS A 121 17.16 -2.07 -23.17
CA CYS A 121 16.24 -1.32 -24.04
C CYS A 121 16.96 -0.16 -24.76
N GLY A 122 17.84 0.57 -24.08
CA GLY A 122 18.58 1.70 -24.65
C GLY A 122 19.60 1.29 -25.73
N ILE A 123 20.14 0.07 -25.66
CA ILE A 123 21.08 -0.48 -26.66
C ILE A 123 20.40 -1.43 -27.66
N ALA A 124 19.08 -1.61 -27.58
CA ALA A 124 18.37 -2.57 -28.42
C ALA A 124 18.57 -2.26 -29.91
N SER A 125 18.98 -3.27 -30.68
CA SER A 125 19.22 -3.18 -32.13
C SER A 125 18.12 -3.84 -32.96
N SER A 126 17.20 -4.57 -32.31
CA SER A 126 16.07 -5.22 -32.95
C SER A 126 14.83 -5.14 -32.07
N MET A 127 13.65 -5.24 -32.69
CA MET A 127 12.37 -5.19 -31.98
C MET A 127 12.21 -6.37 -31.01
N GLU A 128 12.69 -7.57 -31.37
CA GLU A 128 12.68 -8.73 -30.46
C GLU A 128 13.55 -8.51 -29.22
N MET A 129 14.75 -7.94 -29.40
CA MET A 129 15.62 -7.57 -28.29
C MET A 129 14.95 -6.53 -27.40
N LEU A 130 14.29 -5.54 -27.98
CA LEU A 130 13.54 -4.53 -27.22
C LEU A 130 12.41 -5.18 -26.41
N VAL A 131 11.62 -6.06 -27.02
CA VAL A 131 10.52 -6.78 -26.34
C VAL A 131 11.05 -7.66 -25.19
N ALA A 132 12.13 -8.42 -25.40
CA ALA A 132 12.75 -9.21 -24.34
C ALA A 132 13.30 -8.34 -23.20
N SER A 133 13.91 -7.21 -23.54
CA SER A 133 14.43 -6.23 -22.57
C SER A 133 13.31 -5.57 -21.79
N ARG A 134 12.17 -5.26 -22.44
CA ARG A 134 10.95 -4.74 -21.82
C ARG A 134 10.30 -5.74 -20.87
N ALA A 135 10.32 -7.03 -21.20
CA ALA A 135 9.89 -8.07 -20.26
C ALA A 135 10.77 -8.06 -19.00
N LEU A 136 12.10 -8.05 -19.14
CA LEU A 136 13.02 -7.98 -18.00
C LEU A 136 12.81 -6.71 -17.17
N GLN A 137 12.65 -5.57 -17.84
CA GLN A 137 12.38 -4.28 -17.21
C GLN A 137 11.03 -4.29 -16.46
N GLY A 138 10.01 -4.92 -17.03
CA GLY A 138 8.69 -5.10 -16.42
C GLY A 138 8.74 -5.89 -15.13
N ILE A 139 9.57 -6.93 -15.05
CA ILE A 139 9.81 -7.66 -13.79
C ILE A 139 10.29 -6.69 -12.70
N GLY A 140 11.28 -5.85 -13.03
CA GLY A 140 11.78 -4.83 -12.11
C GLY A 140 10.73 -3.78 -11.73
N GLY A 141 9.98 -3.28 -12.72
CA GLY A 141 8.99 -2.20 -12.53
C GLY A 141 7.81 -2.62 -11.65
N GLY A 142 7.24 -3.80 -11.89
CA GLY A 142 6.18 -4.37 -11.05
C GLY A 142 6.66 -4.65 -9.62
N ALA A 143 7.87 -5.21 -9.49
CA ALA A 143 8.49 -5.45 -8.20
C ALA A 143 8.72 -4.15 -7.42
N LEU A 144 9.20 -3.11 -8.10
CA LEU A 144 9.47 -1.79 -7.55
C LEU A 144 8.21 -1.16 -6.98
N MET A 145 7.11 -1.15 -7.74
CA MET A 145 5.83 -0.58 -7.32
C MET A 145 5.28 -1.22 -6.03
N VAL A 146 5.30 -2.56 -5.96
CA VAL A 146 4.80 -3.29 -4.79
C VAL A 146 5.72 -3.12 -3.59
N THR A 147 7.02 -3.30 -3.77
CA THR A 147 7.98 -3.18 -2.66
C THR A 147 8.09 -1.75 -2.15
N ALA A 148 7.96 -0.74 -3.01
CA ALA A 148 8.00 0.66 -2.63
C ALA A 148 6.88 1.01 -1.65
N THR A 149 5.65 0.69 -2.03
CA THR A 149 4.48 0.96 -1.19
C THR A 149 4.54 0.18 0.13
N ALA A 150 5.04 -1.06 0.10
CA ALA A 150 5.27 -1.90 1.27
C ALA A 150 6.34 -1.34 2.23
N LEU A 151 7.46 -0.82 1.70
CA LEU A 151 8.55 -0.19 2.47
C LEU A 151 8.10 1.10 3.17
N ILE A 152 7.26 1.88 2.50
CA ILE A 152 6.67 3.10 3.07
C ILE A 152 5.80 2.75 4.27
N GLY A 153 5.04 1.65 4.20
CA GLY A 153 4.29 1.12 5.33
C GLY A 153 5.17 0.80 6.53
N GLU A 154 6.36 0.23 6.35
CA GLU A 154 7.22 -0.17 7.46
C GLU A 154 8.03 0.98 8.06
N VAL A 155 8.49 1.91 7.23
CA VAL A 155 9.42 2.96 7.66
C VAL A 155 8.69 4.20 8.21
N ILE A 156 7.42 4.38 7.83
CA ILE A 156 6.64 5.57 8.20
C ILE A 156 5.65 5.25 9.33
N PRO A 157 5.75 5.95 10.49
CA PRO A 157 4.80 5.82 11.58
C PRO A 157 3.38 6.13 11.12
N LEU A 158 2.39 5.40 11.64
CA LEU A 158 0.96 5.53 11.27
C LEU A 158 0.51 6.99 11.13
N ARG A 159 0.75 7.82 12.17
CA ARG A 159 0.41 9.26 12.20
C ARG A 159 0.89 10.07 11.00
N ASP A 160 2.07 9.72 10.47
CA ASP A 160 2.68 10.46 9.37
C ASP A 160 2.23 9.89 8.00
N ARG A 161 1.70 8.65 7.93
CA ARG A 161 1.44 7.93 6.65
C ARG A 161 0.53 8.69 5.71
N GLY A 162 -0.57 9.22 6.24
CA GLY A 162 -0.79 10.65 6.17
C GLY A 162 -0.40 11.41 4.89
N ARG A 163 0.34 12.46 5.21
CA ARG A 163 1.06 13.35 4.33
C ARG A 163 1.90 12.63 3.27
N TYR A 164 2.52 11.49 3.62
CA TYR A 164 3.46 10.80 2.74
C TYR A 164 2.74 10.05 1.62
N GLN A 165 1.54 9.56 1.88
CA GLN A 165 0.74 8.96 0.83
C GLN A 165 0.03 9.98 -0.05
N GLY A 166 -0.37 11.14 0.50
CA GLY A 166 -0.75 12.29 -0.32
C GLY A 166 0.38 12.69 -1.29
N ALA A 167 1.63 12.61 -0.83
CA ALA A 167 2.80 12.80 -1.69
C ALA A 167 2.97 11.68 -2.74
N LEU A 168 2.67 10.42 -2.43
CA LEU A 168 2.63 9.33 -3.44
C LEU A 168 1.57 9.57 -4.51
N GLY A 169 0.37 9.99 -4.12
CA GLY A 169 -0.69 10.39 -5.05
C GLY A 169 -0.26 11.55 -5.95
N ALA A 170 0.37 12.58 -5.37
CA ALA A 170 0.94 13.69 -6.12
C ALA A 170 2.03 13.24 -7.09
N VAL A 171 2.92 12.33 -6.67
CA VAL A 171 3.96 11.75 -7.54
C VAL A 171 3.34 10.98 -8.69
N PHE A 172 2.30 10.17 -8.45
CA PHE A 172 1.56 9.49 -9.52
C PHE A 172 0.98 10.48 -10.52
N GLY A 173 0.33 11.55 -10.05
CA GLY A 173 -0.21 12.58 -10.92
C GLY A 173 0.88 13.30 -11.72
N VAL A 174 1.98 13.70 -11.06
CA VAL A 174 3.14 14.32 -11.71
C VAL A 174 3.74 13.37 -12.76
N THR A 175 3.88 12.09 -12.46
CA THR A 175 4.42 11.09 -13.40
C THR A 175 3.56 10.95 -14.64
N THR A 176 2.24 10.94 -14.46
CA THR A 176 1.27 10.78 -15.56
C THR A 176 1.38 11.92 -16.57
N VAL A 177 1.86 13.09 -16.14
CA VAL A 177 2.06 14.28 -16.99
C VAL A 177 3.49 14.34 -17.53
N ILE A 178 4.48 14.18 -16.66
CA ILE A 178 5.90 14.28 -17.01
C ILE A 178 6.30 13.17 -17.98
N GLY A 179 5.70 11.98 -17.86
CA GLY A 179 6.01 10.86 -18.75
C GLY A 179 5.77 11.18 -20.23
N PRO A 180 4.54 11.48 -20.65
CA PRO A 180 4.27 11.86 -22.04
C PRO A 180 5.07 13.08 -22.51
N LEU A 181 5.26 14.08 -21.65
CA LEU A 181 6.04 15.29 -21.95
C LEU A 181 7.52 14.97 -22.24
N LEU A 182 8.18 14.22 -21.34
CA LEU A 182 9.58 13.82 -21.53
C LEU A 182 9.73 12.86 -22.71
N GLY A 183 8.80 11.92 -22.88
CA GLY A 183 8.81 11.00 -24.01
C GLY A 183 8.65 11.73 -25.34
N GLY A 184 7.74 12.69 -25.42
CA GLY A 184 7.60 13.59 -26.56
C GLY A 184 8.88 14.38 -26.81
N TYR A 185 9.39 15.09 -25.80
CA TYR A 185 10.62 15.87 -25.91
C TYR A 185 11.84 15.05 -26.37
N PHE A 186 12.03 13.83 -25.83
CA PHE A 186 13.11 12.94 -26.26
C PHE A 186 12.94 12.43 -27.67
N THR A 187 11.71 12.23 -28.10
CA THR A 187 11.39 11.78 -29.46
C THR A 187 11.54 12.90 -30.47
N ASP A 188 11.16 14.13 -30.10
CA ASP A 188 11.15 15.31 -30.97
C ASP A 188 12.54 15.93 -31.13
N HIS A 189 13.36 15.95 -30.06
CA HIS A 189 14.65 16.66 -30.03
C HIS A 189 15.89 15.77 -29.83
N LEU A 190 15.72 14.54 -29.36
CA LEU A 190 16.81 13.58 -29.15
C LEU A 190 16.54 12.28 -29.91
N THR A 191 16.92 11.15 -29.33
CA THR A 191 16.63 9.81 -29.83
C THR A 191 15.69 9.13 -28.85
N TRP A 192 14.76 8.30 -29.34
CA TRP A 192 13.86 7.48 -28.50
C TRP A 192 14.61 6.68 -27.42
N ARG A 193 15.88 6.31 -27.65
CA ARG A 193 16.74 5.62 -26.69
C ARG A 193 16.92 6.38 -25.37
N TRP A 194 16.83 7.72 -25.38
CA TRP A 194 16.91 8.54 -24.16
C TRP A 194 15.75 8.32 -23.19
N ALA A 195 14.61 7.82 -23.68
CA ALA A 195 13.52 7.33 -22.85
C ALA A 195 13.98 6.28 -21.83
N PHE A 196 14.99 5.48 -22.18
CA PHE A 196 15.54 4.44 -21.33
C PHE A 196 16.81 4.90 -20.61
N TRP A 197 17.66 5.71 -21.26
CA TRP A 197 18.89 6.21 -20.63
C TRP A 197 18.62 7.13 -19.43
N ILE A 198 17.52 7.89 -19.41
CA ILE A 198 17.16 8.74 -18.26
C ILE A 198 16.95 7.92 -16.98
N ASN A 199 16.51 6.67 -17.12
CA ASN A 199 16.23 5.82 -15.98
C ASN A 199 17.50 5.36 -15.26
N VAL A 200 18.61 5.26 -15.98
CA VAL A 200 19.88 4.72 -15.47
C VAL A 200 20.48 5.58 -14.34
N PRO A 201 20.76 6.88 -14.54
CA PRO A 201 21.36 7.71 -13.48
C PRO A 201 20.43 7.80 -12.25
N ILE A 202 19.13 7.94 -12.47
CA ILE A 202 18.14 8.04 -11.40
C ILE A 202 18.07 6.72 -10.62
N GLY A 203 17.98 5.57 -11.31
CA GLY A 203 17.92 4.27 -10.66
C GLY A 203 19.21 3.93 -9.90
N ILE A 204 20.39 4.37 -10.37
CA ILE A 204 21.64 4.24 -9.61
C ILE A 204 21.56 5.03 -8.30
N VAL A 205 21.07 6.28 -8.34
CA VAL A 205 20.86 7.08 -7.12
C VAL A 205 19.87 6.39 -6.18
N VAL A 206 18.74 5.89 -6.69
CA VAL A 206 17.76 5.14 -5.90
C VAL A 206 18.41 3.91 -5.26
N LEU A 207 19.19 3.14 -6.00
CA LEU A 207 19.86 1.93 -5.51
C LEU A 207 20.87 2.27 -4.41
N VAL A 208 21.73 3.27 -4.62
CA VAL A 208 22.73 3.70 -3.63
C VAL A 208 22.05 4.17 -2.36
N VAL A 209 21.03 5.04 -2.47
CA VAL A 209 20.31 5.56 -1.31
C VAL A 209 19.55 4.45 -0.61
N ALA A 210 18.88 3.55 -1.33
CA ALA A 210 18.17 2.41 -0.76
C ALA A 210 19.11 1.48 0.02
N LEU A 211 20.27 1.14 -0.54
CA LEU A 211 21.26 0.28 0.12
C LEU A 211 21.86 0.95 1.37
N ALA A 212 22.11 2.26 1.33
CA ALA A 212 22.71 2.99 2.44
C ALA A 212 21.71 3.29 3.58
N THR A 213 20.46 3.63 3.23
CA THR A 213 19.53 4.24 4.21
C THR A 213 18.48 3.28 4.73
N ILE A 214 17.98 2.34 3.92
CA ILE A 214 16.94 1.39 4.35
C ILE A 214 17.52 0.44 5.40
N PRO A 215 16.98 0.42 6.63
CA PRO A 215 17.37 -0.55 7.64
C PRO A 215 16.90 -1.95 7.23
N ALA A 216 17.73 -2.96 7.47
CA ALA A 216 17.30 -4.35 7.31
C ALA A 216 16.41 -4.72 8.50
N LEU A 217 15.11 -4.46 8.40
CA LEU A 217 14.13 -4.96 9.36
C LEU A 217 13.93 -6.46 9.09
N GLY A 218 14.72 -7.28 9.77
CA GLY A 218 14.61 -8.73 9.69
C GLY A 218 13.48 -9.24 10.58
N ARG A 219 12.30 -9.52 10.00
CA ARG A 219 11.38 -10.47 10.63
C ARG A 219 11.67 -11.86 10.08
N ARG A 220 12.18 -12.73 10.96
CA ARG A 220 12.50 -14.14 10.69
C ARG A 220 11.29 -15.03 10.98
N THR A 221 10.14 -14.75 10.39
CA THR A 221 9.12 -15.79 10.22
C THR A 221 9.35 -16.40 8.85
N ARG A 222 9.31 -17.72 8.71
CA ARG A 222 9.41 -18.41 7.42
C ARG A 222 7.98 -18.67 6.90
N PRO A 223 7.35 -17.72 6.19
CA PRO A 223 6.04 -17.98 5.59
C PRO A 223 6.16 -19.11 4.56
N VAL A 224 5.18 -20.00 4.53
CA VAL A 224 5.10 -21.12 3.57
C VAL A 224 4.63 -20.55 2.25
N ILE A 225 5.52 -20.44 1.26
CA ILE A 225 5.18 -19.85 -0.04
C ILE A 225 4.31 -20.81 -0.86
N ASP A 226 3.12 -20.35 -1.26
CA ASP A 226 2.30 -21.05 -2.26
C ASP A 226 2.78 -20.71 -3.67
N TYR A 227 3.85 -21.37 -4.10
CA TYR A 227 4.40 -21.20 -5.44
C TYR A 227 3.40 -21.61 -6.52
N ALA A 228 2.53 -22.59 -6.23
CA ALA A 228 1.54 -23.07 -7.19
C ALA A 228 0.46 -22.00 -7.41
N GLY A 229 -0.07 -21.40 -6.35
CA GLY A 229 -1.02 -20.29 -6.43
C GLY A 229 -0.47 -19.09 -7.22
N ILE A 230 0.76 -18.67 -6.91
CA ILE A 230 1.44 -17.55 -7.58
C ILE A 230 1.64 -17.83 -9.09
N VAL A 231 2.09 -19.03 -9.45
CA VAL A 231 2.30 -19.39 -10.86
C VAL A 231 0.97 -19.46 -11.59
N LEU A 232 -0.07 -20.04 -10.99
CA LEU A 232 -1.38 -20.19 -11.63
C LEU A 232 -2.10 -18.87 -11.84
N ILE A 233 -2.06 -17.96 -10.85
CA ILE A 233 -2.65 -16.63 -11.01
C ILE A 233 -1.86 -15.79 -12.02
N GLY A 234 -0.53 -15.91 -12.02
CA GLY A 234 0.35 -15.30 -13.02
C GLY A 234 0.01 -15.78 -14.43
N LEU A 235 -0.07 -17.09 -14.64
CA LEU A 235 -0.43 -17.69 -15.93
C LEU A 235 -1.86 -17.32 -16.37
N GLY A 236 -2.82 -17.34 -15.45
CA GLY A 236 -4.22 -16.98 -15.73
C GLY A 236 -4.38 -15.52 -16.14
N ALA A 237 -3.86 -14.59 -15.34
CA ALA A 237 -3.90 -13.16 -15.66
C ALA A 237 -3.10 -12.84 -16.93
N SER A 238 -1.96 -13.52 -17.12
CA SER A 238 -1.11 -13.34 -18.29
C SER A 238 -1.77 -13.84 -19.56
N GLY A 239 -2.31 -15.06 -19.54
CA GLY A 239 -2.97 -15.64 -20.70
C GLY A 239 -4.21 -14.85 -21.10
N LEU A 240 -4.97 -14.31 -20.15
CA LEU A 240 -6.11 -13.42 -20.42
C LEU A 240 -5.67 -12.08 -21.02
N THR A 241 -4.61 -11.48 -20.49
CA THR A 241 -4.03 -10.25 -21.03
C THR A 241 -3.51 -10.48 -22.46
N LEU A 242 -2.89 -11.64 -22.70
CA LEU A 242 -2.39 -12.02 -24.01
C LEU A 242 -3.54 -12.29 -25.00
N ALA A 243 -4.57 -13.01 -24.57
CA ALA A 243 -5.76 -13.30 -25.39
C ALA A 243 -6.48 -12.03 -25.81
N THR A 244 -6.64 -11.06 -24.90
CA THR A 244 -7.28 -9.77 -25.18
C THR A 244 -6.39 -8.84 -26.00
N SER A 245 -5.06 -8.94 -25.88
CA SER A 245 -4.12 -8.14 -26.66
C SER A 245 -3.96 -8.65 -28.10
N TRP A 246 -3.96 -9.97 -28.30
CA TRP A 246 -3.76 -10.60 -29.62
C TRP A 246 -5.06 -10.81 -30.39
N GLY A 247 -6.18 -10.97 -29.67
CA GLY A 247 -7.50 -11.13 -30.25
C GLY A 247 -7.85 -9.92 -31.09
N GLY A 248 -8.14 -10.13 -32.37
CA GLY A 248 -8.52 -9.07 -33.30
C GLY A 248 -7.37 -8.20 -33.82
N SER A 249 -6.11 -8.44 -33.41
CA SER A 249 -4.94 -7.75 -33.97
C SER A 249 -4.05 -8.73 -34.76
N THR A 250 -3.44 -9.69 -34.07
CA THR A 250 -2.53 -10.69 -34.66
C THR A 250 -3.26 -11.97 -35.07
N TYR A 251 -4.26 -12.36 -34.28
CA TYR A 251 -5.08 -13.53 -34.54
C TYR A 251 -6.57 -13.17 -34.52
N ALA A 252 -7.36 -13.75 -35.42
CA ALA A 252 -8.81 -13.62 -35.37
C ALA A 252 -9.33 -14.13 -34.01
N TRP A 253 -10.42 -13.54 -33.52
CA TRP A 253 -11.06 -13.96 -32.27
C TRP A 253 -11.51 -15.44 -32.28
N SER A 254 -11.77 -16.00 -33.46
CA SER A 254 -12.09 -17.42 -33.68
C SER A 254 -10.88 -18.34 -33.75
N SER A 255 -9.66 -17.80 -33.68
CA SER A 255 -8.43 -18.59 -33.77
C SER A 255 -8.34 -19.60 -32.61
N PRO A 256 -7.94 -20.86 -32.89
CA PRO A 256 -7.68 -21.85 -31.85
C PRO A 256 -6.66 -21.37 -30.79
N VAL A 257 -5.74 -20.47 -31.16
CA VAL A 257 -4.76 -19.87 -30.24
C VAL A 257 -5.44 -18.97 -29.21
N ILE A 258 -6.35 -18.09 -29.64
CA ILE A 258 -7.06 -17.16 -28.75
C ILE A 258 -8.04 -17.92 -27.86
N ILE A 259 -8.80 -18.85 -28.44
CA ILE A 259 -9.70 -19.74 -27.68
C ILE A 259 -8.89 -20.58 -26.69
N GLY A 260 -7.74 -21.12 -27.10
CA GLY A 260 -6.82 -21.85 -26.25
C GLY A 260 -6.27 -21.01 -25.10
N LEU A 261 -5.94 -19.74 -25.33
CA LEU A 261 -5.52 -18.80 -24.28
C LEU A 261 -6.66 -18.48 -23.31
N PHE A 262 -7.89 -18.25 -23.79
CA PHE A 262 -9.05 -18.02 -22.91
C PHE A 262 -9.37 -19.26 -22.06
N VAL A 263 -9.44 -20.44 -22.69
CA VAL A 263 -9.71 -21.71 -22.01
C VAL A 263 -8.58 -22.06 -21.04
N GLY A 264 -7.33 -21.91 -21.47
CA GLY A 264 -6.14 -22.14 -20.64
C GLY A 264 -6.06 -21.20 -19.45
N SER A 265 -6.42 -19.92 -19.64
CA SER A 265 -6.47 -18.93 -18.55
C SER A 265 -7.61 -19.22 -17.58
N ALA A 266 -8.79 -19.57 -18.09
CA ALA A 266 -9.92 -19.99 -17.26
C ALA A 266 -9.59 -21.26 -16.46
N ALA A 267 -8.91 -22.23 -17.08
CA ALA A 267 -8.44 -23.43 -16.41
C ALA A 267 -7.36 -23.13 -15.35
N ALA A 268 -6.40 -22.25 -15.65
CA ALA A 268 -5.38 -21.81 -14.71
C ALA A 268 -5.99 -21.06 -13.51
N LEU A 269 -6.96 -20.18 -13.74
CA LEU A 269 -7.70 -19.49 -12.68
C LEU A 269 -8.59 -20.44 -11.87
N ALA A 270 -9.24 -21.42 -12.50
CA ALA A 270 -10.02 -22.43 -11.78
C ALA A 270 -9.12 -23.34 -10.92
N LEU A 271 -7.94 -23.70 -11.44
CA LEU A 271 -6.94 -24.45 -10.69
C LEU A 271 -6.33 -23.61 -9.57
N PHE A 272 -6.10 -22.31 -9.81
CA PHE A 272 -5.69 -21.34 -8.79
C PHE A 272 -6.69 -21.36 -7.63
N VAL A 273 -7.98 -21.18 -7.90
CA VAL A 273 -9.02 -21.25 -6.85
C VAL A 273 -8.95 -22.57 -6.07
N ARG A 274 -8.73 -23.70 -6.75
CA ARG A 274 -8.63 -25.01 -6.10
C ARG A 274 -7.38 -25.18 -5.23
N VAL A 275 -6.25 -24.63 -5.66
CA VAL A 275 -4.98 -24.64 -4.91
C VAL A 275 -5.08 -23.72 -3.71
N GLU A 276 -5.61 -22.52 -3.91
CA GLU A 276 -5.77 -21.49 -2.89
C GLU A 276 -6.72 -21.91 -1.75
N LEU A 277 -7.74 -22.72 -2.06
CA LEU A 277 -8.61 -23.34 -1.05
C LEU A 277 -7.90 -24.36 -0.15
N ARG A 278 -6.73 -24.86 -0.56
CA ARG A 278 -5.95 -25.90 0.14
C ARG A 278 -4.63 -25.40 0.71
N ALA A 279 -4.18 -24.21 0.32
CA ALA A 279 -2.93 -23.62 0.78
C ALA A 279 -3.01 -23.24 2.27
N GLU A 280 -1.93 -23.50 3.03
CA GLU A 280 -1.82 -23.11 4.44
C GLU A 280 -1.74 -21.57 4.60
N GLU A 281 -1.05 -20.90 3.68
CA GLU A 281 -0.94 -19.44 3.61
C GLU A 281 -1.29 -18.92 2.20
N PRO A 282 -2.59 -18.80 1.88
CA PRO A 282 -3.06 -18.32 0.59
C PRO A 282 -2.56 -16.88 0.29
N VAL A 283 -2.16 -16.63 -0.95
CA VAL A 283 -1.81 -15.32 -1.52
C VAL A 283 -2.99 -14.36 -1.48
N LEU A 284 -4.20 -14.86 -1.73
CA LEU A 284 -5.45 -14.11 -1.67
C LEU A 284 -6.54 -15.01 -1.05
N PRO A 285 -6.73 -14.95 0.28
CA PRO A 285 -7.66 -15.80 1.00
C PRO A 285 -9.06 -15.67 0.41
N ILE A 286 -9.59 -16.75 -0.17
CA ILE A 286 -10.92 -16.76 -0.81
C ILE A 286 -12.03 -16.37 0.18
N ARG A 287 -11.80 -16.60 1.48
CA ARG A 287 -12.66 -16.11 2.57
C ARG A 287 -12.96 -14.61 2.49
N LEU A 288 -12.04 -13.79 1.96
CA LEU A 288 -12.26 -12.35 1.80
C LEU A 288 -13.37 -12.04 0.79
N PHE A 289 -13.52 -12.85 -0.28
CA PHE A 289 -14.60 -12.70 -1.25
C PHE A 289 -15.98 -13.11 -0.70
N ALA A 290 -16.03 -13.81 0.43
CA ALA A 290 -17.30 -14.04 1.12
C ALA A 290 -17.91 -12.72 1.64
N SER A 291 -17.09 -11.69 1.87
CA SER A 291 -17.57 -10.34 2.14
C SER A 291 -18.01 -9.66 0.84
N PRO A 292 -19.31 -9.30 0.70
CA PRO A 292 -19.79 -8.60 -0.49
C PRO A 292 -19.09 -7.26 -0.71
N VAL A 293 -18.64 -6.60 0.36
CA VAL A 293 -17.94 -5.32 0.30
C VAL A 293 -16.59 -5.47 -0.39
N PHE A 294 -15.81 -6.50 -0.01
CA PHE A 294 -14.51 -6.77 -0.60
C PHE A 294 -14.62 -7.12 -2.08
N THR A 295 -15.56 -7.99 -2.43
CA THR A 295 -15.82 -8.40 -3.83
C THR A 295 -16.20 -7.21 -4.70
N VAL A 296 -17.12 -6.36 -4.23
CA VAL A 296 -17.50 -5.12 -4.95
C VAL A 296 -16.29 -4.20 -5.11
N CYS A 297 -15.45 -4.02 -4.07
CA CYS A 297 -14.27 -3.17 -4.17
C CYS A 297 -13.23 -3.69 -5.18
N CYS A 298 -13.05 -5.02 -5.27
CA CYS A 298 -12.17 -5.63 -6.27
C CYS A 298 -12.68 -5.39 -7.71
N VAL A 299 -13.99 -5.60 -7.95
CA VAL A 299 -14.61 -5.37 -9.27
C VAL A 299 -14.52 -3.89 -9.66
N LEU A 300 -14.85 -2.98 -8.75
CA LEU A 300 -14.74 -1.55 -9.00
C LEU A 300 -13.29 -1.13 -9.27
N SER A 301 -12.33 -1.71 -8.56
CA SER A 301 -10.90 -1.41 -8.76
C SER A 301 -10.40 -1.89 -10.12
N PHE A 302 -10.87 -3.05 -10.58
CA PHE A 302 -10.63 -3.51 -11.94
C PHE A 302 -11.17 -2.50 -12.97
N ILE A 303 -12.40 -2.02 -12.80
CA ILE A 303 -13.03 -1.05 -13.72
C ILE A 303 -12.30 0.30 -13.72
N VAL A 304 -11.87 0.77 -12.55
CA VAL A 304 -11.05 1.98 -12.41
C VAL A 304 -9.72 1.81 -13.15
N GLY A 305 -9.04 0.68 -12.98
CA GLY A 305 -7.81 0.38 -13.71
C GLY A 305 -8.02 0.34 -15.22
N PHE A 306 -9.06 -0.37 -15.67
CA PHE A 306 -9.46 -0.49 -17.07
C PHE A 306 -9.69 0.88 -17.72
N ALA A 307 -10.47 1.73 -17.05
CA ALA A 307 -10.76 3.08 -17.53
C ALA A 307 -9.52 3.97 -17.55
N MET A 308 -8.72 3.93 -16.48
CA MET A 308 -7.55 4.77 -16.31
C MET A 308 -6.50 4.50 -17.39
N LEU A 309 -6.06 3.24 -17.55
CA LEU A 309 -5.01 2.92 -18.52
C LEU A 309 -5.53 2.97 -19.96
N GLY A 310 -6.78 2.57 -20.21
CA GLY A 310 -7.41 2.70 -21.53
C GLY A 310 -7.46 4.16 -22.00
N ALA A 311 -7.93 5.07 -21.13
CA ALA A 311 -7.99 6.49 -21.46
C ALA A 311 -6.58 7.09 -21.64
N LEU A 312 -5.65 6.86 -20.70
CA LEU A 312 -4.29 7.41 -20.75
C LEU A 312 -3.51 6.99 -21.99
N THR A 313 -3.79 5.80 -22.53
CA THR A 313 -3.08 5.28 -23.70
C THR A 313 -3.59 5.90 -25.01
N PHE A 314 -4.91 6.08 -25.15
CA PHE A 314 -5.54 6.45 -26.43
C PHE A 314 -5.91 7.92 -26.56
N LEU A 315 -6.05 8.67 -25.46
CA LEU A 315 -6.28 10.12 -25.50
C LEU A 315 -5.13 10.89 -26.17
N PRO A 316 -3.85 10.61 -25.87
CA PRO A 316 -2.77 11.29 -26.56
C PRO A 316 -2.74 10.98 -28.06
N THR A 317 -3.08 9.73 -28.41
CA THR A 317 -3.20 9.28 -29.80
C THR A 317 -4.28 10.06 -30.54
N PHE A 318 -5.45 10.28 -29.90
CA PHE A 318 -6.49 11.14 -30.45
C PHE A 318 -5.96 12.54 -30.76
N MET A 319 -5.36 13.21 -29.78
CA MET A 319 -4.88 14.59 -29.95
C MET A 319 -3.79 14.70 -31.02
N GLN A 320 -2.88 13.72 -31.12
CA GLN A 320 -1.81 13.77 -32.11
C GLN A 320 -2.33 13.53 -33.53
N PHE A 321 -3.19 12.52 -33.75
CA PHE A 321 -3.69 12.21 -35.09
C PHE A 321 -4.81 13.15 -35.53
N VAL A 322 -5.70 13.55 -34.62
CA VAL A 322 -6.88 14.37 -34.93
C VAL A 322 -6.57 15.86 -34.85
N ASP A 323 -5.99 16.35 -33.75
CA ASP A 323 -5.72 17.78 -33.56
C ASP A 323 -4.36 18.21 -34.17
N GLY A 324 -3.50 17.26 -34.55
CA GLY A 324 -2.18 17.53 -35.14
C GLY A 324 -1.16 18.13 -34.18
N VAL A 325 -1.40 18.00 -32.88
CA VAL A 325 -0.48 18.52 -31.88
C VAL A 325 0.71 17.61 -31.65
N SER A 326 1.83 18.21 -31.24
CA SER A 326 3.02 17.47 -30.83
C SER A 326 2.73 16.52 -29.65
N ALA A 327 3.59 15.50 -29.48
CA ALA A 327 3.51 14.61 -28.31
C ALA A 327 3.62 15.38 -26.98
N THR A 328 4.43 16.44 -26.96
CA THR A 328 4.57 17.33 -25.80
C THR A 328 3.27 18.08 -25.50
N GLU A 329 2.65 18.72 -26.50
CA GLU A 329 1.41 19.46 -26.28
C GLU A 329 0.23 18.52 -25.96
N SER A 330 0.16 17.35 -26.59
CA SER A 330 -0.81 16.30 -26.27
C SER A 330 -0.71 15.87 -24.80
N GLY A 331 0.51 15.63 -24.31
CA GLY A 331 0.77 15.35 -22.90
C GLY A 331 0.27 16.47 -21.99
N LEU A 332 0.55 17.73 -22.34
CA LEU A 332 0.06 18.90 -21.60
C LEU A 332 -1.47 18.99 -21.58
N ARG A 333 -2.14 18.68 -22.69
CA ARG A 333 -3.60 18.68 -22.79
C ARG A 333 -4.27 17.58 -21.97
N THR A 334 -3.54 16.54 -21.51
CA THR A 334 -4.08 15.54 -20.56
C THR A 334 -4.07 15.99 -19.10
N LEU A 335 -3.42 17.11 -18.77
CA LEU A 335 -3.35 17.66 -17.40
C LEU A 335 -4.70 17.81 -16.70
N PRO A 336 -5.79 18.30 -17.34
CA PRO A 336 -7.08 18.45 -16.68
C PRO A 336 -7.61 17.13 -16.10
N MET A 337 -7.36 15.99 -16.77
CA MET A 337 -7.75 14.68 -16.25
C MET A 337 -7.01 14.35 -14.96
N VAL A 338 -5.69 14.58 -14.95
CA VAL A 338 -4.86 14.37 -13.75
C VAL A 338 -5.28 15.33 -12.63
N GLY A 339 -5.57 16.58 -12.96
CA GLY A 339 -6.10 17.56 -12.02
C GLY A 339 -7.40 17.10 -11.37
N GLY A 340 -8.37 16.66 -12.18
CA GLY A 340 -9.63 16.11 -11.71
C GLY A 340 -9.44 14.88 -10.82
N LEU A 341 -8.58 13.94 -11.25
CA LEU A 341 -8.21 12.74 -10.50
C LEU A 341 -7.64 13.08 -9.13
N LEU A 342 -6.64 13.96 -9.05
CA LEU A 342 -5.98 14.33 -7.81
C LEU A 342 -6.91 15.09 -6.86
N LEU A 343 -7.64 16.09 -7.39
CA LEU A 343 -8.55 16.91 -6.61
C LEU A 343 -9.64 16.06 -5.95
N THR A 344 -10.27 15.16 -6.70
CA THR A 344 -11.35 14.33 -6.13
C THR A 344 -10.81 13.14 -5.34
N SER A 345 -9.65 12.59 -5.66
CA SER A 345 -9.01 11.54 -4.86
C SER A 345 -8.67 12.04 -3.45
N MET A 346 -8.03 13.20 -3.34
CA MET A 346 -7.73 13.82 -2.05
C MET A 346 -9.01 14.30 -1.35
N GLY A 347 -9.91 14.97 -2.08
CA GLY A 347 -11.15 15.50 -1.53
C GLY A 347 -12.08 14.41 -0.99
N SER A 348 -12.27 13.32 -1.74
CA SER A 348 -13.10 12.20 -1.31
C SER A 348 -12.52 11.47 -0.11
N GLY A 349 -11.20 11.24 -0.05
CA GLY A 349 -10.56 10.64 1.12
C GLY A 349 -10.79 11.45 2.40
N VAL A 350 -10.61 12.77 2.35
CA VAL A 350 -10.87 13.67 3.48
C VAL A 350 -12.35 13.74 3.84
N LEU A 351 -13.23 13.77 2.85
CA LEU A 351 -14.67 13.90 3.11
C LEU A 351 -15.26 12.60 3.67
N VAL A 352 -14.77 11.44 3.23
CA VAL A 352 -15.12 10.14 3.82
C VAL A 352 -14.62 10.04 5.26
N SER A 353 -13.38 10.46 5.55
CA SER A 353 -12.86 10.42 6.92
C SER A 353 -13.62 11.32 7.89
N ARG A 354 -14.16 12.45 7.41
CA ARG A 354 -14.97 13.38 8.22
C ARG A 354 -16.43 12.97 8.35
N THR A 355 -17.05 12.45 7.29
CA THR A 355 -18.50 12.16 7.26
C THR A 355 -18.83 10.72 7.64
N GLY A 356 -17.85 9.82 7.58
CA GLY A 356 -18.03 8.39 7.76
C GLY A 356 -18.83 7.68 6.65
N ARG A 357 -19.25 8.41 5.61
CA ARG A 357 -20.14 7.91 4.54
C ARG A 357 -19.38 7.71 3.24
N TYR A 358 -18.89 6.49 3.01
CA TYR A 358 -18.09 6.20 1.81
C TYR A 358 -18.92 5.83 0.57
N LYS A 359 -20.12 5.26 0.72
CA LYS A 359 -20.87 4.66 -0.41
C LYS A 359 -21.15 5.63 -1.56
N ILE A 360 -21.36 6.90 -1.26
CA ILE A 360 -21.72 7.92 -2.26
C ILE A 360 -20.58 8.11 -3.28
N PHE A 361 -19.32 8.03 -2.86
CA PHE A 361 -18.19 8.35 -3.73
C PHE A 361 -17.96 7.32 -4.85
N PRO A 362 -17.91 6.00 -4.61
CA PRO A 362 -17.79 5.03 -5.70
C PRO A 362 -19.01 5.05 -6.64
N VAL A 363 -20.21 5.30 -6.11
CA VAL A 363 -21.44 5.39 -6.92
C VAL A 363 -21.42 6.61 -7.83
N VAL A 364 -21.15 7.80 -7.28
CA VAL A 364 -21.04 9.03 -8.07
C VAL A 364 -19.85 8.95 -9.02
N GLY A 365 -18.70 8.47 -8.54
CA GLY A 365 -17.47 8.36 -9.32
C GLY A 365 -17.66 7.48 -10.56
N THR A 366 -18.27 6.31 -10.43
CA THR A 366 -18.56 5.43 -11.57
C THR A 366 -19.61 6.02 -12.51
N ALA A 367 -20.64 6.72 -12.02
CA ALA A 367 -21.59 7.44 -12.87
C ALA A 367 -20.90 8.56 -13.67
N VAL A 368 -20.00 9.31 -13.02
CA VAL A 368 -19.20 10.35 -13.64
C VAL A 368 -18.22 9.77 -14.66
N MET A 369 -17.68 8.57 -14.44
CA MET A 369 -16.87 7.86 -15.44
C MET A 369 -17.69 7.48 -16.68
N VAL A 370 -18.92 7.00 -16.51
CA VAL A 370 -19.83 6.73 -17.65
C VAL A 370 -20.03 8.01 -18.46
N LEU A 371 -20.37 9.11 -17.77
CA LEU A 371 -20.54 10.40 -18.41
C LEU A 371 -19.26 10.85 -19.12
N GLY A 372 -18.09 10.69 -18.47
CA GLY A 372 -16.79 11.02 -19.06
C GLY A 372 -16.53 10.27 -20.37
N PHE A 373 -16.74 8.96 -20.41
CA PHE A 373 -16.58 8.18 -21.64
C PHE A 373 -17.59 8.55 -22.73
N VAL A 374 -18.85 8.82 -22.36
CA VAL A 374 -19.87 9.28 -23.32
C VAL A 374 -19.52 10.66 -23.88
N LEU A 375 -19.01 11.58 -23.06
CA LEU A 375 -18.56 12.90 -23.52
C LEU A 375 -17.33 12.79 -24.43
N LEU A 376 -16.36 11.96 -24.07
CA LEU A 376 -15.20 11.68 -24.92
C LEU A 376 -15.59 11.05 -26.27
N SER A 377 -16.63 10.22 -26.29
CA SER A 377 -17.11 9.61 -27.54
C SER A 377 -17.73 10.62 -28.53
N GLN A 378 -18.10 11.81 -28.05
CA GLN A 378 -18.65 12.90 -28.88
C GLN A 378 -17.55 13.84 -29.41
N MET A 379 -16.28 13.60 -29.05
CA MET A 379 -15.17 14.41 -29.55
C MET A 379 -14.91 14.11 -31.02
N ASP A 380 -14.85 15.19 -31.81
CA ASP A 380 -14.43 15.17 -33.20
C ASP A 380 -13.36 16.24 -33.48
N ALA A 381 -12.83 16.29 -34.70
CA ALA A 381 -11.75 17.20 -35.11
C ALA A 381 -12.05 18.70 -34.93
N THR A 382 -13.32 19.07 -34.78
CA THR A 382 -13.75 20.46 -34.57
C THR A 382 -13.89 20.84 -33.09
N THR A 383 -13.64 19.89 -32.17
CA THR A 383 -13.87 20.11 -30.73
C THR A 383 -12.84 21.10 -30.17
N PRO A 384 -13.27 22.21 -29.54
CA PRO A 384 -12.34 23.19 -28.99
C PRO A 384 -11.63 22.64 -27.74
N VAL A 385 -10.38 23.08 -27.54
CA VAL A 385 -9.48 22.59 -26.46
C VAL A 385 -10.09 22.72 -25.06
N TRP A 386 -10.86 23.78 -24.80
CA TRP A 386 -11.52 23.97 -23.49
C TRP A 386 -12.57 22.88 -23.21
N GLN A 387 -13.28 22.42 -24.25
CA GLN A 387 -14.30 21.39 -24.15
C GLN A 387 -13.67 20.01 -23.98
N GLN A 388 -12.58 19.72 -24.72
CA GLN A 388 -11.76 18.53 -24.49
C GLN A 388 -11.23 18.48 -23.04
N SER A 389 -10.70 19.62 -22.55
CA SER A 389 -10.20 19.75 -21.18
C SER A 389 -11.29 19.50 -20.13
N ALA A 390 -12.52 19.99 -20.37
CA ALA A 390 -13.65 19.73 -19.49
C ALA A 390 -14.03 18.24 -19.45
N TYR A 391 -14.05 17.56 -20.60
CA TYR A 391 -14.37 16.13 -20.68
C TYR A 391 -13.32 15.27 -19.98
N LEU A 392 -12.06 15.60 -20.19
CA LEU A 392 -10.92 15.01 -19.49
C LEU A 392 -11.02 15.21 -17.98
N PHE A 393 -11.32 16.43 -17.54
CA PHE A 393 -11.52 16.73 -16.13
C PHE A 393 -12.65 15.86 -15.55
N VAL A 394 -13.80 15.78 -16.21
CA VAL A 394 -14.92 14.93 -15.80
C VAL A 394 -14.50 13.47 -15.66
N LEU A 395 -13.84 12.88 -16.66
CA LEU A 395 -13.35 11.51 -16.55
C LEU A 395 -12.39 11.35 -15.35
N GLY A 396 -11.43 12.25 -15.21
CA GLY A 396 -10.47 12.27 -14.11
C GLY A 396 -11.15 12.32 -12.75
N THR A 397 -12.16 13.19 -12.58
CA THR A 397 -12.92 13.30 -11.33
C THR A 397 -13.60 11.99 -10.95
N GLY A 398 -14.18 11.27 -11.91
CA GLY A 398 -14.83 9.98 -11.67
C GLY A 398 -13.86 8.89 -11.23
N ILE A 399 -12.69 8.81 -11.89
CA ILE A 399 -11.60 7.89 -11.49
C ILE A 399 -11.12 8.24 -10.08
N GLY A 400 -10.93 9.51 -9.78
CA GLY A 400 -10.37 9.98 -8.50
C GLY A 400 -11.27 9.68 -7.30
N MET A 401 -12.59 9.86 -7.46
CA MET A 401 -13.58 9.54 -6.42
C MET A 401 -13.59 8.06 -6.04
N CYS A 402 -13.21 7.17 -6.97
CA CYS A 402 -13.17 5.73 -6.71
C CYS A 402 -11.80 5.29 -6.19
N MET A 403 -10.72 5.79 -6.79
CA MET A 403 -9.36 5.27 -6.61
C MET A 403 -8.97 5.12 -5.15
N GLN A 404 -9.23 6.15 -4.34
CA GLN A 404 -8.83 6.15 -2.93
C GLN A 404 -9.86 5.56 -1.99
N VAL A 405 -11.14 5.80 -2.28
CA VAL A 405 -12.23 5.35 -1.42
C VAL A 405 -12.32 3.83 -1.39
N LEU A 406 -12.06 3.13 -2.50
CA LEU A 406 -12.07 1.66 -2.56
C LEU A 406 -11.00 1.04 -1.65
N VAL A 407 -9.81 1.62 -1.63
CA VAL A 407 -8.72 1.19 -0.74
C VAL A 407 -9.11 1.42 0.71
N LEU A 408 -9.63 2.61 1.04
CA LEU A 408 -10.08 2.95 2.38
C LEU A 408 -11.20 2.03 2.89
N ILE A 409 -12.18 1.69 2.04
CA ILE A 409 -13.27 0.78 2.40
C ILE A 409 -12.72 -0.59 2.79
N VAL A 410 -11.85 -1.17 1.96
CA VAL A 410 -11.27 -2.48 2.25
C VAL A 410 -10.41 -2.44 3.50
N GLN A 411 -9.69 -1.34 3.73
CA GLN A 411 -8.91 -1.18 4.94
C GLN A 411 -9.77 -1.09 6.21
N SER A 412 -10.91 -0.40 6.13
CA SER A 412 -11.82 -0.25 7.25
C SER A 412 -12.66 -1.49 7.57
N THR A 413 -12.84 -2.38 6.60
CA THR A 413 -13.72 -3.56 6.71
C THR A 413 -12.97 -4.88 6.86
N ALA A 414 -11.70 -4.94 6.49
CA ALA A 414 -10.87 -6.13 6.68
C ALA A 414 -10.55 -6.37 8.17
N SER A 415 -10.35 -7.64 8.52
CA SER A 415 -9.77 -8.02 9.81
C SER A 415 -8.33 -7.50 9.88
N PHE A 416 -7.82 -7.20 11.08
CA PHE A 416 -6.44 -6.70 11.25
C PHE A 416 -5.40 -7.67 10.67
N ALA A 417 -5.63 -8.98 10.77
CA ALA A 417 -4.76 -10.01 10.22
C ALA A 417 -4.77 -10.05 8.67
N ASP A 418 -5.90 -9.70 8.05
CA ASP A 418 -6.06 -9.77 6.60
C ASP A 418 -5.88 -8.40 5.89
N LEU A 419 -5.63 -7.31 6.64
CA LEU A 419 -5.53 -5.94 6.11
C LEU A 419 -4.49 -5.81 4.98
N GLY A 420 -3.34 -6.47 5.19
CA GLY A 420 -2.25 -6.69 4.22
C GLY A 420 -2.76 -7.16 2.87
N VAL A 421 -3.35 -8.34 2.92
CA VAL A 421 -3.76 -9.10 1.75
C VAL A 421 -4.98 -8.49 1.08
N ALA A 422 -5.88 -7.89 1.84
CA ALA A 422 -7.05 -7.23 1.30
C ALA A 422 -6.68 -5.97 0.50
N THR A 423 -5.75 -5.15 1.00
CA THR A 423 -5.28 -3.94 0.31
C THR A 423 -4.49 -4.28 -0.97
N SER A 424 -3.60 -5.28 -0.89
CA SER A 424 -2.86 -5.76 -2.06
C SER A 424 -3.79 -6.39 -3.09
N GLY A 425 -4.82 -7.12 -2.66
CA GLY A 425 -5.84 -7.70 -3.54
C GLY A 425 -6.55 -6.64 -4.39
N VAL A 426 -7.04 -5.56 -3.78
CA VAL A 426 -7.67 -4.44 -4.50
C VAL A 426 -6.73 -3.83 -5.54
N THR A 427 -5.46 -3.63 -5.17
CA THR A 427 -4.44 -3.07 -6.07
C THR A 427 -4.08 -4.04 -7.21
N PHE A 428 -4.06 -5.34 -6.92
CA PHE A 428 -3.83 -6.39 -7.89
C PHE A 428 -4.94 -6.40 -8.95
N PHE A 429 -6.22 -6.41 -8.54
CA PHE A 429 -7.35 -6.31 -9.47
C PHE A 429 -7.32 -5.03 -10.30
N ARG A 430 -6.92 -3.89 -9.71
CA ARG A 430 -6.71 -2.64 -10.45
C ARG A 430 -5.62 -2.77 -11.53
N THR A 431 -4.52 -3.44 -11.22
CA THR A 431 -3.41 -3.64 -12.15
C THR A 431 -3.79 -4.57 -13.30
N ILE A 432 -4.53 -5.65 -12.99
CA ILE A 432 -5.15 -6.51 -14.02
C ILE A 432 -6.09 -5.68 -14.89
N GLY A 433 -7.00 -4.92 -14.29
CA GLY A 433 -7.94 -4.07 -15.00
C GLY A 433 -7.23 -3.11 -15.95
N SER A 434 -6.14 -2.49 -15.49
CA SER A 434 -5.30 -1.62 -16.31
C SER A 434 -4.78 -2.33 -17.56
N SER A 435 -4.21 -3.53 -17.40
CA SER A 435 -3.69 -4.33 -18.53
C SER A 435 -4.80 -4.72 -19.53
N PHE A 436 -5.97 -5.13 -19.03
CA PHE A 436 -7.13 -5.41 -19.88
C PHE A 436 -7.65 -4.16 -20.59
N GLY A 437 -7.65 -3.01 -19.91
CA GLY A 437 -8.05 -1.73 -20.48
C GLY A 437 -7.20 -1.36 -21.69
N ALA A 438 -5.87 -1.42 -21.56
CA ALA A 438 -4.96 -1.16 -22.67
C ALA A 438 -5.15 -2.17 -23.82
N ALA A 439 -5.28 -3.46 -23.51
CA ALA A 439 -5.44 -4.51 -24.52
C ALA A 439 -6.76 -4.41 -25.29
N ILE A 440 -7.89 -4.27 -24.58
CA ILE A 440 -9.22 -4.19 -25.19
C ILE A 440 -9.38 -2.88 -25.97
N PHE A 441 -8.95 -1.74 -25.43
CA PHE A 441 -8.98 -0.48 -26.19
C PHE A 441 -8.12 -0.58 -27.46
N GLY A 442 -6.94 -1.18 -27.37
CA GLY A 442 -6.07 -1.39 -28.53
C GLY A 442 -6.68 -2.30 -29.58
N SER A 443 -7.29 -3.41 -29.17
CA SER A 443 -8.01 -4.28 -30.11
C SER A 443 -9.20 -3.56 -30.75
N LEU A 444 -10.01 -2.83 -29.97
CA LEU A 444 -11.17 -2.10 -30.51
C LEU A 444 -10.70 -1.03 -31.51
N PHE A 445 -9.68 -0.26 -31.13
CA PHE A 445 -9.09 0.76 -31.98
C PHE A 445 -8.55 0.17 -33.29
N ALA A 446 -7.78 -0.92 -33.23
CA ALA A 446 -7.25 -1.57 -34.44
C ALA A 446 -8.38 -2.07 -35.35
N ASN A 447 -9.40 -2.74 -34.82
CA ASN A 447 -10.52 -3.25 -35.63
C ASN A 447 -11.34 -2.12 -36.28
N PHE A 448 -11.64 -1.06 -35.53
CA PHE A 448 -12.38 0.08 -36.07
C PHE A 448 -11.55 0.86 -37.08
N LEU A 449 -10.27 1.08 -36.80
CA LEU A 449 -9.37 1.78 -37.70
C LEU A 449 -9.14 1.00 -38.99
N ASP A 450 -8.82 -0.30 -38.92
CA ASP A 450 -8.59 -1.14 -40.11
C ASP A 450 -9.79 -1.14 -41.05
N SER A 451 -11.02 -1.14 -40.50
CA SER A 451 -12.25 -1.09 -41.29
C SER A 451 -12.47 0.23 -42.03
N ARG A 452 -11.82 1.33 -41.60
CA ARG A 452 -12.04 2.70 -42.10
C ARG A 452 -10.83 3.25 -42.87
N ILE A 453 -9.62 2.91 -42.45
CA ILE A 453 -8.37 3.52 -42.91
C ILE A 453 -8.05 3.19 -44.36
N ALA A 454 -8.36 1.97 -44.82
CA ALA A 454 -8.13 1.56 -46.21
C ALA A 454 -9.01 2.37 -47.19
N GLY A 455 -10.27 2.61 -46.82
CA GLY A 455 -11.19 3.45 -47.59
C GLY A 455 -10.77 4.92 -47.58
N ALA A 456 -10.34 5.44 -46.42
CA ALA A 456 -9.87 6.81 -46.28
C ALA A 456 -8.59 7.09 -47.10
N LEU A 457 -7.60 6.18 -47.03
CA LEU A 457 -6.36 6.28 -47.82
C LEU A 457 -6.65 6.25 -49.33
N ALA A 458 -7.54 5.36 -49.76
CA ALA A 458 -7.93 5.25 -51.17
C ALA A 458 -8.68 6.50 -51.67
N ALA A 459 -9.57 7.05 -50.85
CA ALA A 459 -10.31 8.27 -51.18
C ALA A 459 -9.40 9.52 -51.21
N ALA A 460 -8.40 9.58 -50.33
CA ALA A 460 -7.47 10.70 -50.23
C ALA A 460 -6.31 10.62 -51.23
N GLY A 461 -6.02 9.44 -51.81
CA GLY A 461 -4.81 9.22 -52.60
C GLY A 461 -3.52 9.36 -51.78
N ALA A 462 -3.61 9.16 -50.46
CA ALA A 462 -2.53 9.42 -49.53
C ALA A 462 -1.56 8.22 -49.43
N PRO A 463 -0.27 8.46 -49.16
CA PRO A 463 0.69 7.39 -48.92
C PRO A 463 0.34 6.61 -47.64
N PRO A 464 0.58 5.28 -47.59
CA PRO A 464 0.30 4.46 -46.41
C PRO A 464 1.01 4.96 -45.14
N ALA A 465 2.14 5.65 -45.29
CA ALA A 465 2.89 6.26 -44.20
C ALA A 465 2.08 7.31 -43.41
N ALA A 466 1.11 7.98 -44.05
CA ALA A 466 0.24 8.96 -43.40
C ALA A 466 -0.72 8.31 -42.38
N ALA A 467 -1.02 7.01 -42.53
CA ALA A 467 -1.79 6.24 -41.57
C ALA A 467 -0.94 5.66 -40.43
N GLN A 468 0.37 5.92 -40.39
CA GLN A 468 1.25 5.39 -39.32
C GLN A 468 1.98 6.49 -38.56
N SER A 469 2.16 7.68 -39.17
CA SER A 469 2.83 8.81 -38.54
C SER A 469 1.91 10.05 -38.54
N PRO A 470 1.60 10.62 -37.35
CA PRO A 470 0.92 11.90 -37.25
C PRO A 470 1.65 13.02 -37.98
N GLN A 471 2.99 13.03 -37.93
CA GLN A 471 3.80 14.07 -38.56
C GLN A 471 3.65 14.03 -40.10
N VAL A 472 3.65 12.84 -40.69
CA VAL A 472 3.42 12.68 -42.14
C VAL A 472 2.00 13.07 -42.51
N LEU A 473 1.02 12.73 -41.67
CA LEU A 473 -0.38 13.09 -41.88
C LEU A 473 -0.59 14.61 -41.93
N HIS A 474 -0.05 15.34 -40.95
CA HIS A 474 -0.22 16.80 -40.83
C HIS A 474 0.69 17.62 -41.76
N GLN A 475 1.61 16.96 -42.48
CA GLN A 475 2.36 17.56 -43.59
C GLN A 475 1.60 17.51 -44.93
N LEU A 476 0.55 16.69 -45.02
CA LEU A 476 -0.29 16.61 -46.22
C LEU A 476 -1.25 17.80 -46.30
N PRO A 477 -1.71 18.17 -47.51
CA PRO A 477 -2.78 19.14 -47.66
C PRO A 477 -4.03 18.71 -46.88
N ASP A 478 -4.72 19.65 -46.23
CA ASP A 478 -5.89 19.39 -45.39
C ASP A 478 -6.96 18.52 -46.08
N ALA A 479 -7.15 18.71 -47.39
CA ALA A 479 -8.09 17.92 -48.18
C ALA A 479 -7.75 16.42 -48.27
N VAL A 480 -6.45 16.08 -48.18
CA VAL A 480 -5.91 14.71 -48.20
C VAL A 480 -5.82 14.14 -46.78
N ALA A 481 -5.54 14.99 -45.78
CA ALA A 481 -5.49 14.56 -44.39
C ALA A 481 -6.88 14.33 -43.77
N ALA A 482 -7.89 15.13 -44.15
CA ALA A 482 -9.22 15.12 -43.54
C ALA A 482 -9.90 13.73 -43.51
N PRO A 483 -9.94 12.93 -44.61
CA PRO A 483 -10.55 11.60 -44.57
C PRO A 483 -9.86 10.65 -43.58
N ILE A 484 -8.54 10.77 -43.44
CA ILE A 484 -7.76 9.97 -42.49
C ILE A 484 -8.03 10.44 -41.06
N VAL A 485 -8.00 11.75 -40.82
CA VAL A 485 -8.34 12.36 -39.52
C VAL A 485 -9.72 11.93 -39.04
N THR A 486 -10.74 11.98 -39.90
CA THR A 486 -12.10 11.51 -39.57
C THR A 486 -12.14 10.01 -39.29
N ALA A 487 -11.38 9.20 -40.03
CA ALA A 487 -11.28 7.77 -39.73
C ALA A 487 -10.70 7.51 -38.33
N TYR A 488 -9.71 8.30 -37.90
CA TYR A 488 -9.15 8.23 -36.55
C TYR A 488 -10.12 8.75 -35.48
N SER A 489 -10.76 9.91 -35.70
CA SER A 489 -11.70 10.49 -34.72
C SER A 489 -12.88 9.57 -34.47
N ASP A 490 -13.51 9.06 -35.53
CA ASP A 490 -14.64 8.12 -35.42
C ASP A 490 -14.25 6.80 -34.76
N SER A 491 -13.07 6.26 -35.09
CA SER A 491 -12.59 5.00 -34.50
C SER A 491 -12.37 5.14 -33.00
N LEU A 492 -11.69 6.21 -32.57
CA LEU A 492 -11.45 6.48 -31.16
C LEU A 492 -12.73 6.87 -30.42
N GLY A 493 -13.63 7.61 -31.05
CA GLY A 493 -14.95 7.92 -30.52
C GLY A 493 -15.74 6.65 -30.19
N LEU A 494 -15.73 5.66 -31.10
CA LEU A 494 -16.34 4.34 -30.87
C LEU A 494 -15.64 3.56 -29.75
N VAL A 495 -14.31 3.61 -29.66
CA VAL A 495 -13.57 2.97 -28.54
C VAL A 495 -14.03 3.54 -27.19
N PHE A 496 -14.12 4.87 -27.07
CA PHE A 496 -14.59 5.52 -25.85
C PHE A 496 -16.07 5.19 -25.57
N LEU A 497 -16.91 5.12 -26.61
CA LEU A 497 -18.29 4.71 -26.47
C LEU A 497 -18.42 3.26 -25.96
N CYS A 498 -17.60 2.33 -26.47
CA CYS A 498 -17.55 0.95 -26.03
C CYS A 498 -17.03 0.80 -24.59
N ALA A 499 -16.26 1.76 -24.08
CA ALA A 499 -15.82 1.79 -22.69
C ALA A 499 -16.92 2.24 -21.71
N ALA A 500 -17.90 3.04 -22.17
CA ALA A 500 -18.99 3.53 -21.32
C ALA A 500 -19.84 2.41 -20.70
N PRO A 501 -20.24 1.33 -21.42
CA PRO A 501 -20.89 0.16 -20.84
C PRO A 501 -20.11 -0.49 -19.70
N VAL A 502 -18.78 -0.58 -19.80
CA VAL A 502 -17.94 -1.15 -18.73
C VAL A 502 -17.99 -0.29 -17.47
N ALA A 503 -17.91 1.04 -17.64
CA ALA A 503 -18.13 1.98 -16.53
C ALA A 503 -19.56 1.89 -15.97
N ALA A 504 -20.56 1.64 -16.81
CA ALA A 504 -21.96 1.51 -16.39
C ALA A 504 -22.21 0.23 -15.58
N VAL A 505 -21.56 -0.88 -15.95
CA VAL A 505 -21.50 -2.08 -15.10
C VAL A 505 -20.87 -1.74 -13.76
N GLY A 506 -19.81 -0.93 -13.74
CA GLY A 506 -19.21 -0.41 -12.51
C GLY A 506 -20.19 0.38 -11.67
N PHE A 507 -21.00 1.24 -12.28
CA PHE A 507 -22.06 1.97 -11.58
C PHE A 507 -23.10 1.03 -10.95
N LEU A 508 -23.60 0.05 -11.71
CA LEU A 508 -24.55 -0.94 -11.21
C LEU A 508 -23.96 -1.76 -10.04
N VAL A 509 -22.70 -2.16 -10.14
CA VAL A 509 -21.98 -2.86 -9.08
C VAL A 509 -21.77 -1.95 -7.86
N ALA A 510 -21.46 -0.67 -8.05
CA ALA A 510 -21.31 0.30 -6.97
C ALA A 510 -22.61 0.50 -6.18
N LEU A 511 -23.78 0.40 -6.82
CA LEU A 511 -25.08 0.48 -6.13
C LEU A 511 -25.27 -0.66 -5.11
N THR A 512 -24.73 -1.85 -5.42
CA THR A 512 -24.79 -3.03 -4.54
C THR A 512 -23.85 -2.93 -3.32
N LEU A 513 -22.94 -1.94 -3.31
CA LEU A 513 -22.03 -1.72 -2.20
C LEU A 513 -22.84 -1.48 -0.91
N LYS A 514 -22.69 -2.38 0.05
CA LYS A 514 -23.29 -2.21 1.38
C LYS A 514 -22.47 -1.21 2.17
N GLN A 515 -23.15 -0.24 2.76
CA GLN A 515 -22.53 0.70 3.69
C GLN A 515 -22.43 0.00 5.04
N VAL A 516 -21.21 -0.36 5.42
CA VAL A 516 -20.86 -0.86 6.74
C VAL A 516 -20.38 0.35 7.53
N PRO A 517 -20.81 0.56 8.79
CA PRO A 517 -20.22 1.59 9.62
C PRO A 517 -18.71 1.36 9.64
N LEU A 518 -17.95 2.39 9.30
CA LEU A 518 -16.49 2.34 9.46
C LEU A 518 -16.25 1.99 10.92
N ARG A 519 -15.53 0.89 11.20
CA ARG A 519 -15.12 0.55 12.57
C ARG A 519 -14.55 1.80 13.23
N ASP A 520 -14.90 2.04 14.48
CA ASP A 520 -14.50 3.20 15.27
C ASP A 520 -12.96 3.35 15.32
N ILE A 521 -12.43 3.94 14.27
CA ILE A 521 -11.32 4.89 14.34
C ILE A 521 -11.98 6.25 14.60
N GLU A 522 -12.96 6.30 15.52
CA GLU A 522 -13.71 7.51 15.79
C GLU A 522 -12.79 8.52 16.46
N THR A 523 -12.84 9.76 15.95
CA THR A 523 -12.27 11.00 16.48
C THR A 523 -10.75 11.24 16.44
N THR A 524 -9.88 10.28 16.15
CA THR A 524 -8.42 10.58 16.07
C THR A 524 -7.88 10.80 14.66
N THR A 525 -8.55 10.28 13.62
CA THR A 525 -8.13 10.39 12.21
C THR A 525 -8.57 11.70 11.55
N ALA A 526 -9.52 12.42 12.15
CA ALA A 526 -10.09 13.64 11.59
C ALA A 526 -9.13 14.86 11.64
N LEU A 527 -8.01 14.75 12.36
CA LEU A 527 -7.00 15.81 12.49
C LEU A 527 -5.74 15.59 11.65
N ASP A 528 -5.59 14.44 10.96
CA ASP A 528 -4.40 14.16 10.14
C ASP A 528 -4.80 13.88 8.67
N MET A 529 -4.65 14.92 7.84
CA MET A 529 -5.14 15.04 6.45
C MET A 529 -4.52 14.08 5.42
N GLY A 530 -4.02 12.89 5.80
CA GLY A 530 -3.62 11.92 4.78
C GLY A 530 -3.60 10.45 5.16
N GLU A 531 -4.10 10.05 6.32
CA GLU A 531 -4.11 8.63 6.69
C GLU A 531 -5.03 7.77 5.80
N GLY A 532 -5.88 8.39 4.97
CA GLY A 532 -6.78 7.71 4.04
C GLY A 532 -6.10 6.85 2.97
N PHE A 533 -4.76 6.82 2.93
CA PHE A 533 -3.94 6.07 1.98
C PHE A 533 -2.95 5.09 2.64
N GLY A 534 -2.95 4.92 3.96
CA GLY A 534 -1.95 4.10 4.64
C GLY A 534 -1.99 2.62 4.23
N MET A 535 -0.87 2.05 3.78
CA MET A 535 -0.73 0.58 3.74
C MET A 535 -0.79 0.00 5.18
N PRO A 536 -1.25 -1.26 5.34
CA PRO A 536 -1.31 -1.99 6.61
C PRO A 536 -0.02 -1.89 7.42
N SER A 537 -0.12 -1.74 8.74
CA SER A 537 1.03 -2.03 9.61
C SER A 537 1.18 -3.54 9.77
N ASN A 538 2.43 -4.01 9.73
CA ASN A 538 2.80 -5.41 9.93
C ASN A 538 2.74 -5.80 11.43
N ASP A 539 2.02 -5.06 12.28
CA ASP A 539 2.02 -5.28 13.73
C ASP A 539 1.32 -6.62 14.02
N SER A 540 1.88 -7.46 14.89
CA SER A 540 1.21 -8.70 15.28
C SER A 540 -0.13 -8.36 15.96
N SER A 541 -1.12 -9.24 15.85
CA SER A 541 -2.45 -9.07 16.51
C SER A 541 -2.32 -8.69 17.99
N GLU A 542 -1.26 -9.18 18.64
CA GLU A 542 -0.86 -8.90 20.01
C GLU A 542 -0.37 -7.44 20.24
N GLN A 543 0.47 -6.90 19.34
CA GLN A 543 0.97 -5.51 19.41
C GLN A 543 -0.14 -4.49 19.13
N MET A 544 -1.10 -4.84 18.28
CA MET A 544 -2.26 -4.01 18.00
C MET A 544 -3.25 -4.00 19.17
N LEU A 545 -3.48 -5.16 19.81
CA LEU A 545 -4.26 -5.27 21.04
C LEU A 545 -3.62 -4.46 22.16
N GLU A 546 -2.31 -4.55 22.32
CA GLU A 546 -1.55 -3.75 23.28
C GLU A 546 -1.69 -2.24 23.05
N THR A 547 -1.61 -1.82 21.79
CA THR A 547 -1.79 -0.41 21.42
C THR A 547 -3.23 0.07 21.66
N ALA A 548 -4.24 -0.78 21.39
CA ALA A 548 -5.64 -0.47 21.61
C ALA A 548 -5.97 -0.33 23.11
N VAL A 549 -5.50 -1.28 23.93
CA VAL A 549 -5.61 -1.24 25.40
C VAL A 549 -4.92 0.00 25.95
N TRP A 550 -3.71 0.31 25.49
CA TRP A 550 -2.96 1.49 25.92
C TRP A 550 -3.72 2.79 25.63
N ARG A 551 -4.32 2.92 24.44
CA ARG A 551 -5.13 4.09 24.07
C ARG A 551 -6.41 4.19 24.90
N LEU A 552 -7.05 3.06 25.21
CA LEU A 552 -8.28 2.98 26.01
C LEU A 552 -8.02 3.37 27.47
N VAL A 553 -6.89 2.93 28.04
CA VAL A 553 -6.41 3.32 29.38
C VAL A 553 -6.03 4.80 29.43
N ARG A 554 -5.49 5.37 28.34
CA ARG A 554 -5.09 6.78 28.28
C ARG A 554 -6.27 7.76 28.23
N HIS A 555 -7.38 7.38 27.59
CA HIS A 555 -8.52 8.28 27.37
C HIS A 555 -9.75 8.00 28.25
N SER A 556 -9.71 6.96 29.09
CA SER A 556 -10.82 6.64 30.01
C SER A 556 -10.59 7.21 31.42
N PRO A 557 -11.30 8.27 31.84
CA PRO A 557 -11.18 8.84 33.19
C PRO A 557 -11.62 7.90 34.33
N GLU A 558 -12.27 6.78 33.98
CA GLU A 558 -12.69 5.68 34.87
C GLU A 558 -11.56 4.68 35.17
N ILE A 559 -10.45 4.74 34.44
CA ILE A 559 -9.23 3.94 34.63
C ILE A 559 -8.12 4.83 35.22
N LYS A 560 -8.49 5.64 36.22
CA LYS A 560 -7.57 6.46 37.03
C LYS A 560 -7.53 5.88 38.45
N LEU A 561 -6.41 5.95 39.17
CA LEU A 561 -6.26 5.43 40.54
C LEU A 561 -7.44 5.82 41.48
N ARG A 562 -7.98 7.02 41.29
CA ARG A 562 -9.14 7.56 42.04
C ARG A 562 -10.41 6.70 41.98
N SER A 563 -10.61 5.91 40.94
CA SER A 563 -11.79 5.05 40.80
C SER A 563 -11.59 3.66 41.42
N ILE A 564 -10.37 3.34 41.84
CA ILE A 564 -9.96 2.04 42.40
C ILE A 564 -9.73 2.15 43.92
N ALA A 565 -9.27 3.30 44.39
CA ALA A 565 -9.17 3.61 45.82
C ALA A 565 -10.56 3.49 46.50
N GLY A 566 -10.64 2.69 47.56
CA GLY A 566 -11.89 2.45 48.30
C GLY A 566 -12.83 1.37 47.72
N THR A 567 -12.40 0.63 46.70
CA THR A 567 -13.17 -0.52 46.17
C THR A 567 -12.92 -1.79 47.01
N HIS A 568 -13.85 -2.75 47.03
CA HIS A 568 -13.71 -4.01 47.79
C HIS A 568 -12.32 -4.66 47.65
N GLY A 569 -11.55 -4.70 48.74
CA GLY A 569 -10.18 -5.27 48.78
C GLY A 569 -9.03 -4.26 48.80
N CYS A 570 -9.28 -2.96 48.54
CA CYS A 570 -8.30 -1.88 48.63
C CYS A 570 -8.72 -0.84 49.69
N GLU A 571 -8.15 -0.94 50.90
CA GLU A 571 -8.44 -0.03 52.03
C GLU A 571 -7.57 1.24 52.03
N ALA A 572 -6.60 1.32 51.10
CA ALA A 572 -5.69 2.45 50.95
C ALA A 572 -6.35 3.61 50.20
N ASP A 573 -6.21 4.81 50.75
CA ASP A 573 -6.58 6.08 50.11
C ASP A 573 -5.68 6.34 48.88
N ILE A 574 -6.10 7.21 47.96
CA ILE A 574 -5.47 7.50 46.66
C ILE A 574 -3.96 7.78 46.82
N ALA A 575 -3.60 8.59 47.81
CA ALA A 575 -2.21 8.95 48.09
C ALA A 575 -1.37 7.76 48.59
N LEU A 576 -1.97 6.88 49.40
CA LEU A 576 -1.32 5.66 49.93
C LEU A 576 -1.16 4.61 48.84
N LEU A 577 -2.16 4.43 47.97
CA LEU A 577 -2.11 3.50 46.84
C LEU A 577 -1.07 3.94 45.82
N TRP A 578 -0.99 5.25 45.54
CA TRP A 578 0.07 5.81 44.71
C TRP A 578 1.46 5.54 45.29
N ALA A 579 1.66 5.82 46.58
CA ALA A 579 2.95 5.61 47.24
C ALA A 579 3.33 4.12 47.31
N LEU A 580 2.38 3.20 47.53
CA LEU A 580 2.61 1.75 47.46
C LEU A 580 3.08 1.28 46.08
N ILE A 581 2.45 1.79 45.01
CA ILE A 581 2.85 1.48 43.63
C ILE A 581 4.25 2.03 43.33
N GLN A 582 4.62 3.19 43.88
CA GLN A 582 5.99 3.72 43.73
C GLN A 582 7.04 2.84 44.41
N ILE A 583 6.80 2.38 45.65
CA ILE A 583 7.71 1.47 46.36
C ILE A 583 7.82 0.15 45.60
N TYR A 584 6.71 -0.41 45.12
CA TYR A 584 6.69 -1.64 44.34
C TYR A 584 7.53 -1.51 43.06
N ARG A 585 7.30 -0.44 42.29
CA ARG A 585 7.99 -0.18 41.03
C ARG A 585 9.49 -0.04 41.23
N GLN A 586 9.91 0.78 42.19
CA GLN A 586 11.34 1.04 42.40
C GLN A 586 12.05 -0.16 43.01
N GLY A 587 11.37 -0.94 43.86
CA GLY A 587 11.85 -2.22 44.35
C GLY A 587 12.06 -3.26 43.24
N GLN A 588 11.18 -3.31 42.23
CA GLN A 588 11.32 -4.23 41.08
C GLN A 588 12.44 -3.82 40.12
N VAL A 589 12.59 -2.52 39.85
CA VAL A 589 13.57 -2.04 38.86
C VAL A 589 14.98 -1.88 39.44
N PHE A 590 15.10 -1.42 40.68
CA PHE A 590 16.38 -1.03 41.29
C PHE A 590 16.72 -1.84 42.56
N GLY A 591 15.89 -2.81 42.95
CA GLY A 591 16.09 -3.65 44.14
C GLY A 591 15.85 -2.96 45.49
N SER A 592 15.88 -1.62 45.54
CA SER A 592 15.57 -0.81 46.73
C SER A 592 14.85 0.47 46.35
N ALA A 593 13.79 0.83 47.07
CA ALA A 593 13.06 2.07 46.85
C ALA A 593 13.60 3.17 47.78
N ARG A 594 14.02 4.32 47.26
CA ARG A 594 14.53 5.46 48.05
C ARG A 594 13.64 6.68 47.95
N LEU A 595 13.33 7.30 49.08
CA LEU A 595 12.41 8.44 49.13
C LEU A 595 13.01 9.67 48.43
N THR A 596 14.30 9.94 48.64
CA THR A 596 15.02 11.03 47.97
C THR A 596 15.01 10.90 46.45
N GLU A 597 15.30 9.71 45.91
CA GLU A 597 15.27 9.47 44.45
C GLU A 597 13.86 9.63 43.86
N MET A 598 12.81 9.23 44.60
CA MET A 598 11.43 9.48 44.19
C MET A 598 11.10 10.98 44.14
N ALA A 599 11.53 11.72 45.16
CA ALA A 599 11.32 13.16 45.28
C ALA A 599 12.02 13.93 44.15
N GLU A 600 13.29 13.60 43.87
CA GLU A 600 14.08 14.17 42.77
C GLU A 600 13.42 13.93 41.41
N ARG A 601 12.95 12.69 41.16
CA ARG A 601 12.29 12.35 39.89
C ARG A 601 10.98 13.11 39.70
N LEU A 602 10.24 13.35 40.78
CA LEU A 602 9.00 14.13 40.77
C LEU A 602 9.25 15.64 40.79
N ARG A 603 10.51 16.08 40.97
CA ARG A 603 10.94 17.47 41.14
C ARG A 603 10.20 18.17 42.29
N VAL A 604 10.01 17.46 43.40
CA VAL A 604 9.44 18.00 44.64
C VAL A 604 10.43 17.79 45.79
N PRO A 605 10.47 18.69 46.78
CA PRO A 605 11.25 18.46 47.98
C PRO A 605 10.78 17.17 48.70
N PRO A 606 11.70 16.34 49.22
CA PRO A 606 11.35 15.08 49.87
C PRO A 606 10.40 15.26 51.06
N GLU A 607 10.45 16.42 51.73
CA GLU A 607 9.58 16.80 52.85
C GLU A 607 8.09 16.84 52.46
N VAL A 608 7.78 17.00 51.17
CA VAL A 608 6.40 17.00 50.66
C VAL A 608 5.83 15.58 50.59
N LEU A 609 6.69 14.59 50.33
CA LEU A 609 6.29 13.19 50.17
C LEU A 609 6.29 12.45 51.50
N GLU A 610 7.20 12.83 52.41
CA GLU A 610 7.44 12.19 53.70
C GLU A 610 6.16 11.88 54.51
N PRO A 611 5.18 12.80 54.67
CA PRO A 611 3.95 12.53 55.43
C PRO A 611 3.06 11.42 54.83
N THR A 612 3.19 11.15 53.53
CA THR A 612 2.43 10.09 52.85
C THR A 612 3.10 8.73 53.00
N PHE A 613 4.44 8.70 52.96
CA PHE A 613 5.22 7.48 53.16
C PHE A 613 5.26 7.08 54.64
N ASP A 614 5.30 8.03 55.58
CA ASP A 614 5.23 7.72 57.01
C ASP A 614 3.87 7.11 57.39
N ARG A 615 2.77 7.61 56.81
CA ARG A 615 1.44 6.98 56.97
C ARG A 615 1.38 5.55 56.43
N LEU A 616 2.17 5.19 55.41
CA LEU A 616 2.27 3.81 54.94
C LEU A 616 3.00 2.91 55.92
N VAL A 617 4.02 3.44 56.60
CA VAL A 617 4.78 2.73 57.63
C VAL A 617 3.95 2.56 58.89
N GLU A 618 3.25 3.60 59.34
CA GLU A 618 2.35 3.56 60.50
C GLU A 618 1.20 2.56 60.32
N ARG A 619 0.66 2.43 59.10
CA ARG A 619 -0.37 1.43 58.76
C ARG A 619 0.19 0.04 58.52
N GLY A 620 1.50 -0.15 58.63
CA GLY A 620 2.16 -1.45 58.47
C GLY A 620 2.19 -1.97 57.03
N HIS A 621 1.99 -1.11 56.02
CA HIS A 621 2.06 -1.48 54.60
C HIS A 621 3.47 -1.36 54.01
N ALA A 622 4.34 -0.57 54.65
CA ALA A 622 5.74 -0.42 54.26
C ALA A 622 6.67 -0.48 55.50
N LEU A 623 7.92 -0.86 55.28
CA LEU A 623 9.01 -0.77 56.25
C LEU A 623 10.00 0.29 55.76
N ARG A 624 10.44 1.18 56.65
CA ARG A 624 11.45 2.21 56.36
C ARG A 624 12.70 1.94 57.17
N THR A 625 13.87 1.97 56.54
CA THR A 625 15.18 1.96 57.22
C THR A 625 16.02 3.07 56.63
N GLY A 626 16.08 4.21 57.33
CA GLY A 626 16.67 5.44 56.81
C GLY A 626 15.90 5.95 55.60
N ASP A 627 16.59 6.07 54.46
CA ASP A 627 16.03 6.53 53.19
C ASP A 627 15.45 5.38 52.34
N GLN A 628 15.65 4.11 52.76
CA GLN A 628 15.16 2.95 52.02
C GLN A 628 13.79 2.49 52.52
N LEU A 629 12.93 2.13 51.58
CA LEU A 629 11.56 1.68 51.77
C LEU A 629 11.36 0.30 51.14
N TRP A 630 10.68 -0.60 51.85
CA TRP A 630 10.26 -1.90 51.35
C TRP A 630 8.78 -2.15 51.63
N LEU A 631 8.14 -2.95 50.79
CA LEU A 631 6.76 -3.36 51.02
C LEU A 631 6.71 -4.48 52.05
N THR A 632 5.77 -4.37 53.00
CA THR A 632 5.41 -5.52 53.84
C THR A 632 4.51 -6.48 53.07
N GLN A 633 4.28 -7.68 53.61
CA GLN A 633 3.33 -8.63 53.04
C GLN A 633 1.90 -8.04 52.94
N SER A 634 1.53 -7.13 53.85
CA SER A 634 0.26 -6.40 53.81
C SER A 634 0.23 -5.38 52.66
N GLY A 635 1.30 -4.61 52.46
CA GLY A 635 1.40 -3.67 51.34
C GLY A 635 1.42 -4.35 49.97
N ALA A 636 2.11 -5.48 49.86
CA ALA A 636 2.13 -6.29 48.63
C ALA A 636 0.73 -6.77 48.23
N ARG A 637 -0.09 -7.24 49.19
CA ARG A 637 -1.48 -7.65 48.93
C ARG A 637 -2.37 -6.49 48.44
N GLN A 638 -2.14 -5.28 48.94
CA GLN A 638 -2.88 -4.09 48.48
C GLN A 638 -2.53 -3.73 47.03
N VAL A 639 -1.25 -3.85 46.63
CA VAL A 639 -0.81 -3.64 45.25
C VAL A 639 -1.38 -4.71 44.31
N GLU A 640 -1.40 -5.96 44.74
CA GLU A 640 -1.97 -7.08 43.98
C GLU A 640 -3.49 -6.92 43.80
N ALA A 641 -4.21 -6.54 44.86
CA ALA A 641 -5.64 -6.24 44.79
C ALA A 641 -5.94 -5.07 43.83
N ALA A 642 -5.14 -4.00 43.86
CA ALA A 642 -5.30 -2.87 42.95
C ALA A 642 -5.04 -3.25 41.49
N THR A 643 -4.03 -4.10 41.24
CA THR A 643 -3.66 -4.56 39.91
C THR A 643 -4.74 -5.48 39.33
N SER A 644 -5.30 -6.38 40.15
CA SER A 644 -6.41 -7.26 39.76
C SER A 644 -7.70 -6.46 39.49
N ALA A 645 -8.02 -5.46 40.31
CA ALA A 645 -9.17 -4.57 40.10
C ALA A 645 -9.04 -3.70 38.83
N LEU A 646 -7.83 -3.22 38.51
CA LEU A 646 -7.56 -2.50 37.26
C LEU A 646 -7.75 -3.43 36.05
N SER A 647 -7.19 -4.64 36.13
CA SER A 647 -7.24 -5.62 35.05
C SER A 647 -8.68 -6.05 34.77
N SER A 648 -9.46 -6.37 35.81
CA SER A 648 -10.86 -6.79 35.66
C SER A 648 -11.75 -5.70 35.03
N ARG A 649 -11.53 -4.43 35.38
CA ARG A 649 -12.25 -3.31 34.73
C ARG A 649 -11.87 -3.11 33.27
N ILE A 650 -10.59 -3.29 32.93
CA ILE A 650 -10.14 -3.22 31.53
C ILE A 650 -10.79 -4.36 30.73
N VAL A 651 -10.80 -5.59 31.27
CA VAL A 651 -11.50 -6.74 30.66
C VAL A 651 -12.97 -6.43 30.45
N GLN A 652 -13.67 -5.96 31.49
CA GLN A 652 -15.10 -5.66 31.41
C GLN A 652 -15.43 -4.57 30.37
N LYS A 653 -14.57 -3.55 30.23
CA LYS A 653 -14.74 -2.52 29.18
C LYS A 653 -14.43 -3.03 27.78
N LEU A 654 -13.45 -3.92 27.63
CA LEU A 654 -13.17 -4.56 26.35
C LEU A 654 -14.33 -5.48 25.94
N GLU A 655 -14.90 -6.23 26.89
CA GLU A 655 -16.06 -7.11 26.67
C GLU A 655 -17.34 -6.33 26.31
N THR A 656 -17.48 -5.09 26.79
CA THR A 656 -18.65 -4.23 26.52
C THR A 656 -18.46 -3.24 25.38
N SER A 657 -17.25 -3.16 24.81
CA SER A 657 -16.96 -2.27 23.68
C SER A 657 -17.51 -2.85 22.38
N PRO A 658 -18.34 -2.09 21.62
CA PRO A 658 -18.93 -2.56 20.37
C PRO A 658 -17.89 -2.83 19.27
N THR A 659 -16.64 -2.37 19.44
CA THR A 659 -15.53 -2.56 18.48
C THR A 659 -14.93 -3.98 18.54
N PHE A 660 -15.23 -4.76 19.57
CA PHE A 660 -14.70 -6.12 19.83
C PHE A 660 -15.74 -7.24 19.55
N GLU A 661 -16.55 -7.10 18.50
CA GLU A 661 -17.40 -8.20 18.00
C GLU A 661 -16.54 -9.32 17.37
N GLY A 662 -16.13 -10.25 18.22
CA GLY A 662 -15.28 -11.40 17.88
C GLY A 662 -14.43 -11.75 19.08
N ARG A 663 -15.04 -12.42 20.07
CA ARG A 663 -14.44 -12.82 21.35
C ARG A 663 -13.01 -13.33 21.14
N PRO A 664 -11.97 -12.59 21.53
CA PRO A 664 -10.64 -13.15 21.60
C PRO A 664 -10.63 -14.22 22.69
N ASP A 665 -9.76 -15.22 22.57
CA ASP A 665 -9.62 -16.24 23.60
C ASP A 665 -9.29 -15.54 24.93
N ARG A 666 -10.06 -15.84 25.98
CA ARG A 666 -10.01 -15.09 27.24
C ARG A 666 -8.58 -15.08 27.82
N GLY A 667 -7.85 -16.16 27.59
CA GLY A 667 -6.44 -16.31 27.96
C GLY A 667 -5.48 -15.40 27.19
N GLU A 668 -5.73 -15.09 25.91
CA GLU A 668 -4.88 -14.17 25.14
C GLU A 668 -5.08 -12.72 25.59
N VAL A 669 -6.31 -12.34 25.93
CA VAL A 669 -6.63 -11.01 26.48
C VAL A 669 -6.04 -10.86 27.88
N GLU A 670 -6.20 -11.86 28.74
CA GLU A 670 -5.61 -11.87 30.08
C GLU A 670 -4.08 -11.82 30.01
N ALA A 671 -3.45 -12.63 29.16
CA ALA A 671 -2.00 -12.63 29.00
C ALA A 671 -1.46 -11.33 28.39
N ALA A 672 -2.20 -10.69 27.47
CA ALA A 672 -1.86 -9.38 26.94
C ALA A 672 -2.00 -8.31 28.04
N LEU A 673 -3.09 -8.33 28.81
CA LEU A 673 -3.31 -7.39 29.91
C LEU A 673 -2.28 -7.53 31.02
N GLU A 674 -1.86 -8.74 31.37
CA GLU A 674 -0.85 -8.98 32.39
C GLU A 674 0.52 -8.43 31.96
N ARG A 675 0.89 -8.63 30.68
CA ARG A 675 2.12 -8.07 30.10
C ARG A 675 2.07 -6.55 29.94
N ILE A 676 0.91 -6.00 29.57
CA ILE A 676 0.68 -4.56 29.51
C ILE A 676 0.69 -3.96 30.92
N ALA A 677 0.13 -4.62 31.92
CA ALA A 677 0.18 -4.20 33.31
C ALA A 677 1.62 -4.18 33.81
N GLN A 678 2.40 -5.23 33.55
CA GLN A 678 3.84 -5.26 33.84
C GLN A 678 4.61 -4.14 33.12
N ARG A 679 4.35 -3.91 31.83
CA ARG A 679 4.98 -2.80 31.07
C ARG A 679 4.54 -1.42 31.52
N LEU A 680 3.26 -1.21 31.84
CA LEU A 680 2.72 0.05 32.36
C LEU A 680 3.29 0.38 33.72
N LEU A 681 3.48 -0.63 34.58
CA LEU A 681 4.13 -0.49 35.88
C LEU A 681 5.61 -0.10 35.71
N LEU A 682 6.27 -0.56 34.64
CA LEU A 682 7.68 -0.27 34.37
C LEU A 682 7.92 1.06 33.61
N GLN A 683 7.04 1.47 32.69
CA GLN A 683 7.29 2.59 31.75
C GLN A 683 6.57 3.91 32.06
N ARG A 684 5.56 3.96 32.95
CA ARG A 684 4.75 5.19 33.09
C ARG A 684 5.35 6.21 34.07
N GLU A 685 5.96 7.28 33.56
CA GLU A 685 6.14 8.54 34.30
C GLU A 685 4.81 9.32 34.28
N TRP A 686 4.14 9.40 35.42
CA TRP A 686 2.82 10.00 35.56
C TRP A 686 2.94 11.52 35.77
N ASN A 687 3.30 12.26 34.72
CA ASN A 687 3.43 13.74 34.77
C ASN A 687 2.13 14.50 34.44
N ASP A 688 1.04 13.82 34.06
CA ASP A 688 -0.17 14.48 33.51
C ASP A 688 -1.24 14.91 34.53
N ASP A 689 -1.08 14.66 35.84
CA ASP A 689 -2.04 15.12 36.86
C ASP A 689 -1.60 16.41 37.60
N ARG A 690 -0.61 17.15 37.06
CA ARG A 690 -0.12 18.41 37.69
C ARG A 690 -1.13 19.56 37.71
N ALA A 691 -2.14 19.57 36.83
CA ALA A 691 -3.06 20.70 36.70
C ALA A 691 -4.29 20.63 37.62
N GLU A 692 -4.70 19.44 38.07
CA GLU A 692 -5.92 19.27 38.87
C GLU A 692 -5.67 19.23 40.40
N LEU A 693 -4.42 19.05 40.84
CA LEU A 693 -4.08 19.06 42.27
C LEU A 693 -3.93 20.47 42.86
N THR A 694 -3.71 21.48 42.03
CA THR A 694 -3.65 22.90 42.47
C THR A 694 -5.03 23.54 42.63
N THR A 695 -6.10 22.95 42.09
CA THR A 695 -7.47 23.49 42.21
C THR A 695 -8.27 22.90 43.35
N ALA A 696 -7.80 21.84 44.02
CA ALA A 696 -8.41 21.31 45.23
C ALA A 696 -7.96 22.03 46.53
N GLN A 697 -7.14 23.09 46.41
CA GLN A 697 -6.66 23.92 47.52
C GLN A 697 -7.17 25.38 47.45
N LYS A 698 -8.33 25.62 46.82
CA LYS A 698 -9.09 26.86 47.02
C LYS A 698 -10.49 26.59 47.52
#